data_AF-H3CCR8-F1
#
_entry.id   AF-H3CCR8-F1
#
_cell.length_a   1.000
_cell.length_b   1.000
_cell.length_c   1.000
_cell.angle_alpha   90.00
_cell.angle_beta   90.00
_cell.angle_gamma   90.00
#
_symmetry.space_group_name_H-M   'P 1'
#
loop_
_entity.id
_entity.type
_entity.pdbx_description
1 polymer ?
#
loop_
_entity_poly.entity_id
_entity_poly.type
_entity_poly.pdbx_seq_one_letter_code
_entity_poly.pdbx_strand_id
1 'polypeptide(L)'
;MDGCVKTLLLCLMVILERRSSAAALQCVRVNFCTNATVLRTRVACHSCTISMLRSCPAGFRQTPGSGARDCTFHIRTSSLRLHVPGCSFECYQEVEVKSCCPGFWGPDCAAECPERADTPCSGHGACSDGLGGTGVCSCQQPGFVGTSCEDCTPGRYGPTCSSECSCVHGLCDSGIAGSGQCTCFSGYSGPTCDRERPECAALGCLQNSRCVEEAATGLLRCQCLHGYQKSGQQCLPIDPCLQNVCHAHAACVHTGPGQHTCTCNHGYSGDGRVCVAVDPCQSQQGGCSVASQRCVYDGPGTAHCECLPGFERVPDGSCRLEEACQPHTCHRNADCTTVGPATPRCTCRQGYVGNGKVCYGNIVERLQELNTEPGGAWSGQLSAAISLFAGSVSWPLQNLGPFTAFVPINKAFRGTPVKTLTADPSSARYLCQLHLVAGVMTLDTLKKSDQFYTLTGKSAEVDASGGDLETRIRLHGSRKKGAIVQAGIMASNGMIHLINKLMDSVAPIVQSDAQENMMKIISDYGKFSTLKPLLQKADLEAMLDLPGPITVFAPISSAFDLMAEGHLTYLRTAEGHAKLVELLRNHVITSAALDVFNIVSTPSVVSLANQVLTINVTDNGQILVGGAAVLEAAVEAKNGRLYVMDGVLVPASIRPLLPHRCDVTESRIIKVGSSSICWSPGSRQVSPPAPPASATTSAVLL
;
A
#
# COMPACT_ATOMS: atom_id res chain seq x y z
N MET A 1 -48.36 -9.37 53.78
CA MET A 1 -49.12 -10.11 54.82
C MET A 1 -48.18 -11.16 55.36
N ASP A 2 -47.63 -10.83 56.51
CA ASP A 2 -47.48 -11.67 57.71
C ASP A 2 -46.86 -13.06 57.52
N GLY A 3 -45.77 -13.43 58.17
CA GLY A 3 -45.38 -13.02 59.51
C GLY A 3 -45.47 -14.24 60.43
N CYS A 4 -44.30 -14.82 60.70
CA CYS A 4 -43.78 -15.03 62.05
C CYS A 4 -44.48 -16.08 62.96
N VAL A 5 -43.73 -17.13 63.38
CA VAL A 5 -43.14 -17.26 64.74
C VAL A 5 -42.89 -18.74 65.14
N LYS A 6 -41.59 -19.05 65.36
CA LYS A 6 -40.88 -19.79 66.45
C LYS A 6 -41.44 -21.16 66.93
N THR A 7 -40.62 -22.17 67.26
CA THR A 7 -39.44 -22.14 68.17
C THR A 7 -38.69 -23.49 68.12
N LEU A 8 -37.34 -23.53 68.00
CA LEU A 8 -36.38 -23.83 69.08
C LEU A 8 -34.94 -24.13 68.54
N LEU A 9 -34.00 -23.27 68.97
CA LEU A 9 -32.54 -23.46 69.19
C LEU A 9 -31.70 -24.36 68.25
N LEU A 10 -30.77 -23.76 67.49
CA LEU A 10 -29.41 -23.44 67.97
C LEU A 10 -28.64 -22.66 66.88
N CYS A 11 -28.46 -21.36 67.11
CA CYS A 11 -27.48 -20.53 66.43
C CYS A 11 -26.09 -20.81 67.01
N LEU A 12 -25.09 -21.02 66.15
CA LEU A 12 -24.06 -20.01 65.96
C LEU A 12 -23.37 -20.22 64.59
N MET A 13 -23.45 -19.16 63.79
CA MET A 13 -22.65 -18.82 62.60
C MET A 13 -22.80 -19.73 61.36
N VAL A 14 -23.73 -19.48 60.43
CA VAL A 14 -23.74 -18.37 59.43
C VAL A 14 -22.44 -18.40 58.62
N ILE A 15 -22.42 -19.14 57.50
CA ILE A 15 -22.82 -18.69 56.14
C ILE A 15 -21.56 -18.19 55.39
N LEU A 16 -21.29 -18.52 54.14
CA LEU A 16 -21.83 -19.46 53.16
C LEU A 16 -20.73 -19.52 52.09
N GLU A 17 -20.15 -20.70 51.88
CA GLU A 17 -19.61 -21.03 50.57
C GLU A 17 -20.77 -21.50 49.69
N ARG A 18 -20.99 -20.83 48.55
CA ARG A 18 -21.47 -21.53 47.35
C ARG A 18 -21.01 -20.83 46.07
N ARG A 19 -20.16 -21.59 45.36
CA ARG A 19 -20.01 -21.71 43.90
C ARG A 19 -19.40 -20.52 43.15
N SER A 20 -18.21 -20.75 42.59
CA SER A 20 -18.14 -21.24 41.20
C SER A 20 -16.76 -21.81 40.90
N SER A 21 -16.72 -22.98 40.25
CA SER A 21 -15.51 -23.55 39.69
C SER A 21 -15.09 -22.72 38.46
N ALA A 22 -14.02 -21.96 38.61
CA ALA A 22 -13.15 -21.55 37.52
C ALA A 22 -11.74 -22.00 37.92
N ALA A 23 -11.06 -22.71 37.03
CA ALA A 23 -9.69 -23.16 37.22
C ALA A 23 -8.83 -21.98 37.69
N ALA A 24 -8.32 -22.06 38.92
CA ALA A 24 -7.36 -21.10 39.43
C ALA A 24 -6.05 -21.34 38.67
N LEU A 25 -5.82 -20.51 37.66
CA LEU A 25 -4.50 -20.19 37.16
C LEU A 25 -3.69 -19.75 38.38
N GLN A 26 -2.70 -20.54 38.77
CA GLN A 26 -1.78 -20.19 39.83
C GLN A 26 -1.04 -18.92 39.39
N CYS A 27 -1.29 -17.79 40.06
CA CYS A 27 -0.49 -16.58 39.86
C CYS A 27 0.98 -16.91 40.19
N VAL A 28 1.79 -17.09 39.15
CA VAL A 28 3.25 -17.00 39.27
C VAL A 28 3.55 -15.60 39.78
N ARG A 29 4.14 -15.48 40.98
CA ARG A 29 4.70 -14.21 41.42
C ARG A 29 5.84 -13.87 40.46
N VAL A 30 5.65 -12.86 39.63
CA VAL A 30 6.62 -12.51 38.59
C VAL A 30 7.67 -11.58 39.22
N ASN A 31 8.91 -12.05 39.36
CA ASN A 31 10.00 -11.35 40.07
C ASN A 31 10.68 -10.29 39.19
N PHE A 32 9.86 -9.42 38.59
CA PHE A 32 10.33 -8.25 37.87
C PHE A 32 10.58 -7.11 38.85
N CYS A 33 11.81 -6.63 38.87
CA CYS A 33 12.19 -5.39 39.53
C CYS A 33 12.18 -4.28 38.49
N THR A 34 11.21 -3.36 38.62
CA THR A 34 11.16 -2.13 37.84
C THR A 34 12.10 -1.12 38.49
N ASN A 35 13.17 -0.75 37.78
CA ASN A 35 13.98 0.38 38.19
C ASN A 35 13.51 1.59 37.37
N ALA A 36 13.12 2.68 38.05
CA ALA A 36 12.68 3.90 37.40
C ALA A 36 13.91 4.65 36.89
N THR A 37 14.12 4.66 35.58
CA THR A 37 15.16 5.48 34.96
C THR A 37 14.56 6.82 34.53
N VAL A 38 15.26 7.91 34.85
CA VAL A 38 14.83 9.26 34.48
C VAL A 38 15.44 9.62 33.13
N LEU A 39 14.62 9.64 32.08
CA LEU A 39 15.00 10.23 30.80
C LEU A 39 14.97 11.75 30.94
N ARG A 40 16.04 12.43 30.53
CA ARG A 40 16.15 13.90 30.55
C ARG A 40 16.30 14.44 29.14
N THR A 41 15.62 15.55 28.85
CA THR A 41 15.72 16.29 27.60
C THR A 41 15.60 17.79 27.88
N ARG A 42 15.97 18.67 26.95
CA ARG A 42 15.82 20.13 27.10
C ARG A 42 14.90 20.69 26.04
N VAL A 43 14.10 21.69 26.40
CA VAL A 43 13.30 22.42 25.40
C VAL A 43 14.21 23.25 24.49
N ALA A 44 13.79 23.39 23.23
CA ALA A 44 14.49 24.24 22.29
C ALA A 44 14.63 25.67 22.82
N CYS A 45 15.77 26.30 22.53
CA CYS A 45 16.07 27.65 22.99
C CYS A 45 15.02 28.65 22.50
N HIS A 46 14.49 29.46 23.40
CA HIS A 46 13.42 30.41 23.12
C HIS A 46 13.64 31.74 23.85
N SER A 47 12.85 32.76 23.52
CA SER A 47 12.90 34.04 24.24
C SER A 47 12.52 33.85 25.71
N CYS A 48 13.34 34.37 26.63
CA CYS A 48 13.11 34.22 28.07
C CYS A 48 11.75 34.79 28.53
N THR A 49 11.19 35.73 27.79
CA THR A 49 9.86 36.33 28.07
C THR A 49 8.71 35.34 27.89
N ILE A 50 8.84 34.38 26.98
CA ILE A 50 7.81 33.36 26.70
C ILE A 50 8.12 32.04 27.40
N SER A 51 9.07 32.02 28.34
CA SER A 51 9.50 30.78 29.00
C SER A 51 8.38 30.12 29.80
N MET A 52 7.49 30.93 30.38
CA MET A 52 6.27 30.46 31.07
C MET A 52 5.22 29.85 30.14
N LEU A 53 5.30 30.10 28.82
CA LEU A 53 4.36 29.60 27.80
C LEU A 53 4.88 28.35 27.08
N ARG A 54 6.13 27.93 27.33
CA ARG A 54 6.70 26.71 26.75
C ARG A 54 6.43 25.54 27.69
N SER A 55 5.96 24.44 27.13
CA SER A 55 5.70 23.19 27.85
C SER A 55 6.70 22.12 27.40
N CYS A 56 6.95 21.15 28.27
CA CYS A 56 7.75 19.98 27.91
C CYS A 56 7.04 19.12 26.84
N PRO A 57 7.79 18.32 26.06
CA PRO A 57 7.23 17.33 25.15
C PRO A 57 6.28 16.35 25.86
N ALA A 58 5.35 15.75 25.12
CA ALA A 58 4.37 14.82 25.67
C ALA A 58 5.05 13.67 26.45
N GLY A 59 4.65 13.48 27.71
CA GLY A 59 5.23 12.49 28.63
C GLY A 59 6.30 13.03 29.59
N PHE A 60 6.88 14.21 29.31
CA PHE A 60 7.92 14.83 30.15
C PHE A 60 7.37 15.96 31.02
N ARG A 61 7.94 16.12 32.21
CA ARG A 61 7.65 17.19 33.19
C ARG A 61 8.84 18.14 33.29
N GLN A 62 8.61 19.43 33.56
CA GLN A 62 9.71 20.39 33.70
C GLN A 62 10.49 20.15 35.00
N THR A 63 11.81 20.07 34.92
CA THR A 63 12.68 20.01 36.10
C THR A 63 12.63 21.37 36.82
N PRO A 64 12.17 21.44 38.09
CA PRO A 64 12.05 22.71 38.81
C PRO A 64 13.40 23.44 38.91
N GLY A 65 13.41 24.75 38.63
CA GLY A 65 14.62 25.58 38.73
C GLY A 65 15.68 25.36 37.63
N SER A 66 15.42 24.52 36.63
CA SER A 66 16.37 24.24 35.53
C SER A 66 16.41 25.29 34.43
N GLY A 67 15.68 26.41 34.58
CA GLY A 67 15.65 27.49 33.61
C GLY A 67 16.93 28.32 33.65
N ALA A 68 17.70 28.28 32.57
CA ALA A 68 18.95 29.02 32.46
C ALA A 68 18.99 29.85 31.16
N ARG A 69 19.64 31.01 31.23
CA ARG A 69 19.98 31.87 30.08
C ARG A 69 21.26 31.38 29.39
N ASP A 70 21.28 30.10 29.05
CA ASP A 70 22.49 29.37 28.65
C ASP A 70 22.50 28.97 27.16
N CYS A 71 21.55 29.48 26.38
CA CYS A 71 21.41 29.16 24.97
C CYS A 71 21.18 30.42 24.13
N THR A 72 21.39 30.33 22.81
CA THR A 72 21.05 31.40 21.86
C THR A 72 20.06 30.87 20.84
N PHE A 73 19.06 31.69 20.50
CA PHE A 73 18.11 31.39 19.43
C PHE A 73 18.16 32.52 18.41
N HIS A 74 17.73 32.23 17.18
CA HIS A 74 17.85 33.18 16.08
C HIS A 74 16.49 33.71 15.64
N ILE A 75 16.38 35.02 15.48
CA ILE A 75 15.20 35.67 14.92
C ILE A 75 15.49 35.98 13.45
N ARG A 76 14.62 35.50 12.55
CA ARG A 76 14.73 35.74 11.11
C ARG A 76 13.81 36.90 10.71
N THR A 77 14.38 37.99 10.20
CA THR A 77 13.67 38.96 9.37
C THR A 77 14.09 38.78 7.90
N SER A 78 13.39 39.42 6.97
CA SER A 78 13.63 39.31 5.52
C SER A 78 15.03 39.79 5.07
N SER A 79 15.80 40.45 5.94
CA SER A 79 17.14 40.97 5.62
C SER A 79 18.23 40.70 6.67
N LEU A 80 17.95 40.04 7.80
CA LEU A 80 18.98 39.73 8.81
C LEU A 80 18.64 38.53 9.72
N ARG A 81 19.66 37.76 10.14
CA ARG A 81 19.57 36.72 11.19
C ARG A 81 20.26 37.21 12.46
N LEU A 82 19.49 37.59 13.47
CA LEU A 82 20.04 38.05 14.75
C LEU A 82 20.14 36.89 15.73
N HIS A 83 21.33 36.65 16.28
CA HIS A 83 21.54 35.73 17.40
C HIS A 83 21.21 36.46 18.70
N VAL A 84 20.22 35.95 19.43
CA VAL A 84 19.74 36.56 20.66
C VAL A 84 19.89 35.56 21.81
N PRO A 85 20.39 36.00 22.99
CA PRO A 85 20.42 35.16 24.17
C PRO A 85 19.00 34.74 24.55
N GLY A 86 18.80 33.43 24.66
CA GLY A 86 17.54 32.80 25.00
C GLY A 86 17.62 32.01 26.29
N CYS A 87 16.49 31.45 26.68
CA CYS A 87 16.36 30.55 27.81
C CYS A 87 16.05 29.13 27.31
N SER A 88 16.63 28.15 27.99
CA SER A 88 16.26 26.74 27.89
C SER A 88 16.03 26.20 29.30
N PHE A 89 15.22 25.14 29.40
CA PHE A 89 15.03 24.43 30.66
C PHE A 89 14.95 22.93 30.41
N GLU A 90 15.28 22.16 31.43
CA GLU A 90 15.31 20.71 31.39
C GLU A 90 13.92 20.14 31.70
N CYS A 91 13.59 19.07 31.00
CA CYS A 91 12.39 18.27 31.15
C CYS A 91 12.81 16.83 31.45
N TYR A 92 12.13 16.17 32.37
CA TYR A 92 12.39 14.80 32.77
C TYR A 92 11.14 13.92 32.65
N GLN A 93 11.34 12.64 32.36
CA GLN A 93 10.30 11.62 32.37
C GLN A 93 10.85 10.38 33.08
N GLU A 94 10.09 9.86 34.04
CA GLU A 94 10.39 8.58 34.67
C GLU A 94 9.85 7.46 33.77
N VAL A 95 10.73 6.55 33.34
CA VAL A 95 10.38 5.38 32.53
C VAL A 95 10.81 4.13 33.29
N GLU A 96 9.85 3.22 33.46
CA GLU A 96 10.06 1.92 34.09
C GLU A 96 10.67 0.95 33.09
N VAL A 97 11.93 0.53 33.32
CA VAL A 97 12.57 -0.54 32.56
C VAL A 97 12.39 -1.84 33.34
N LYS A 98 11.77 -2.84 32.70
CA LYS A 98 11.59 -4.17 33.29
C LYS A 98 12.91 -4.93 33.28
N SER A 99 13.35 -5.37 34.45
CA SER A 99 14.51 -6.25 34.66
C SER A 99 14.17 -7.33 35.68
N CYS A 100 14.89 -8.45 35.68
CA CYS A 100 14.76 -9.42 36.76
C CYS A 100 15.30 -8.85 38.06
N CYS A 101 14.65 -9.15 39.18
CA CYS A 101 15.24 -8.90 40.48
C CYS A 101 16.56 -9.68 40.65
N PRO A 102 17.52 -9.19 41.45
CA PRO A 102 18.78 -9.90 41.72
C PRO A 102 18.51 -11.34 42.16
N GLY A 103 19.24 -12.29 41.57
CA GLY A 103 19.04 -13.71 41.85
C GLY A 103 17.89 -14.38 41.08
N PHE A 104 17.26 -13.70 40.11
CA PHE A 104 16.26 -14.28 39.20
C PHE A 104 16.66 -14.13 37.73
N TRP A 105 16.26 -15.09 36.89
CA TRP A 105 16.71 -15.17 35.51
C TRP A 105 15.65 -15.69 34.54
N GLY A 106 15.93 -15.50 33.25
CA GLY A 106 15.07 -15.89 32.14
C GLY A 106 14.13 -14.78 31.66
N PRO A 107 13.45 -14.98 30.52
CA PRO A 107 12.65 -13.94 29.88
C PRO A 107 11.48 -13.44 30.75
N ASP A 108 10.96 -14.31 31.61
CA ASP A 108 9.84 -14.02 32.51
C ASP A 108 10.27 -13.83 33.97
N CYS A 109 11.58 -13.86 34.27
CA CYS A 109 12.15 -13.77 35.63
C CYS A 109 11.50 -14.72 36.65
N ALA A 110 11.03 -15.88 36.16
CA ALA A 110 10.32 -16.87 36.95
C ALA A 110 11.27 -17.86 37.64
N ALA A 111 12.49 -18.02 37.11
CA ALA A 111 13.48 -18.94 37.64
C ALA A 111 14.36 -18.22 38.68
N GLU A 112 14.49 -18.84 39.86
CA GLU A 112 15.41 -18.42 40.91
C GLU A 112 16.80 -19.02 40.66
N CYS A 113 17.85 -18.28 41.00
CA CYS A 113 19.20 -18.82 41.04
C CYS A 113 19.31 -19.94 42.09
N PRO A 114 20.21 -20.92 41.90
CA PRO A 114 20.36 -22.03 42.84
C PRO A 114 20.61 -21.58 44.30
N GLU A 115 20.13 -22.39 45.24
CA GLU A 115 19.91 -22.09 46.67
C GLU A 115 18.81 -21.07 46.95
N ARG A 116 19.12 -19.77 46.89
CA ARG A 116 18.17 -18.67 47.15
C ARG A 116 18.58 -17.40 46.43
N ALA A 117 17.61 -16.54 46.09
CA ALA A 117 17.84 -15.26 45.44
C ALA A 117 18.66 -14.26 46.29
N ASP A 118 18.59 -14.35 47.62
CA ASP A 118 19.32 -13.47 48.54
C ASP A 118 20.78 -13.91 48.79
N THR A 119 21.06 -15.21 48.61
CA THR A 119 22.40 -15.80 48.70
C THR A 119 22.64 -16.78 47.54
N PRO A 120 22.70 -16.29 46.30
CA PRO A 120 22.82 -17.15 45.13
C PRO A 120 24.14 -17.91 45.15
N CYS A 121 24.11 -19.15 44.65
CA CYS A 121 25.30 -20.00 44.58
C CYS A 121 25.96 -20.20 45.96
N SER A 122 25.13 -20.51 46.97
CA SER A 122 25.54 -20.75 48.36
C SER A 122 26.33 -19.61 49.01
N GLY A 123 26.38 -18.42 48.40
CA GLY A 123 27.23 -17.30 48.84
C GLY A 123 28.72 -17.45 48.46
N HIS A 124 29.09 -18.46 47.67
CA HIS A 124 30.47 -18.78 47.29
C HIS A 124 30.77 -18.55 45.80
N GLY A 125 29.77 -18.09 45.03
CA GLY A 125 29.89 -17.81 43.59
C GLY A 125 28.95 -16.71 43.10
N ALA A 126 28.98 -16.47 41.79
CA ALA A 126 28.08 -15.53 41.13
C ALA A 126 27.14 -16.26 40.15
N CYS A 127 25.86 -15.93 40.19
CA CYS A 127 24.85 -16.49 39.28
C CYS A 127 24.77 -15.69 37.97
N SER A 128 24.56 -16.37 36.85
CA SER A 128 24.17 -15.76 35.58
C SER A 128 22.68 -15.37 35.63
N ASP A 129 22.38 -14.23 36.27
CA ASP A 129 21.03 -13.71 36.44
C ASP A 129 20.60 -12.70 35.35
N GLY A 130 19.33 -12.27 35.37
CA GLY A 130 18.77 -11.33 34.38
C GLY A 130 18.01 -11.95 33.20
N LEU A 131 17.49 -11.09 32.32
CA LEU A 131 16.57 -11.47 31.21
C LEU A 131 17.20 -12.44 30.19
N GLY A 132 18.51 -12.36 29.99
CA GLY A 132 19.29 -13.28 29.15
C GLY A 132 20.18 -14.22 29.97
N GLY A 133 20.01 -14.25 31.29
CA GLY A 133 20.75 -15.12 32.20
C GLY A 133 20.36 -16.58 31.98
N THR A 134 21.25 -17.49 32.39
CA THR A 134 21.06 -18.94 32.25
C THR A 134 20.89 -19.65 33.59
N GLY A 135 21.00 -18.92 34.72
CA GLY A 135 20.93 -19.48 36.07
C GLY A 135 22.17 -20.26 36.50
N VAL A 136 23.18 -20.36 35.63
CA VAL A 136 24.41 -21.09 35.92
C VAL A 136 25.26 -20.33 36.95
N CYS A 137 25.65 -21.02 38.01
CA CYS A 137 26.57 -20.51 39.01
C CYS A 137 28.02 -20.63 38.56
N SER A 138 28.78 -19.55 38.70
CA SER A 138 30.23 -19.51 38.53
C SER A 138 30.89 -19.40 39.91
N CYS A 139 31.53 -20.47 40.38
CA CYS A 139 32.19 -20.48 41.69
C CYS A 139 33.46 -19.63 41.63
N GLN A 140 33.41 -18.45 42.26
CA GLN A 140 34.48 -17.47 42.24
C GLN A 140 35.49 -17.69 43.36
N GLN A 141 35.06 -18.31 44.46
CA GLN A 141 35.94 -18.62 45.59
C GLN A 141 36.74 -19.91 45.31
N PRO A 142 38.07 -19.87 45.45
CA PRO A 142 38.91 -21.02 45.17
C PRO A 142 38.62 -22.16 46.15
N GLY A 143 38.44 -23.37 45.62
CA GLY A 143 38.17 -24.57 46.42
C GLY A 143 36.70 -24.96 46.53
N PHE A 144 35.76 -24.16 46.02
CA PHE A 144 34.33 -24.52 45.92
C PHE A 144 33.98 -25.10 44.55
N VAL A 145 33.11 -26.09 44.52
CA VAL A 145 32.60 -26.79 43.33
C VAL A 145 31.12 -27.15 43.54
N GLY A 146 30.49 -27.70 42.51
CA GLY A 146 29.06 -28.03 42.53
C GLY A 146 28.25 -27.08 41.66
N THR A 147 26.98 -27.42 41.46
CA THR A 147 26.09 -26.66 40.58
C THR A 147 25.64 -25.33 41.19
N SER A 148 25.78 -25.20 42.51
CA SER A 148 25.42 -24.07 43.35
C SER A 148 26.60 -23.62 44.23
N CYS A 149 27.83 -24.05 43.94
CA CYS A 149 29.02 -23.83 44.78
C CYS A 149 28.85 -24.29 46.24
N GLU A 150 28.09 -25.37 46.41
CA GLU A 150 27.64 -25.97 47.66
C GLU A 150 28.62 -26.99 48.23
N ASP A 151 29.63 -27.38 47.45
CA ASP A 151 30.59 -28.41 47.83
C ASP A 151 32.03 -27.89 47.82
N CYS A 152 32.88 -28.54 48.61
CA CYS A 152 34.32 -28.35 48.47
C CYS A 152 34.84 -29.20 47.29
N THR A 153 35.87 -28.70 46.61
CA THR A 153 36.66 -29.48 45.65
C THR A 153 37.13 -30.77 46.34
N PRO A 154 37.07 -31.94 45.66
CA PRO A 154 37.43 -33.21 46.28
C PRO A 154 38.78 -33.15 47.00
N GLY A 155 38.81 -33.56 48.27
CA GLY A 155 40.00 -33.51 49.11
C GLY A 155 40.21 -32.19 49.89
N ARG A 156 39.23 -31.27 49.89
CA ARG A 156 39.23 -30.07 50.74
C ARG A 156 38.11 -30.09 51.78
N TYR A 157 38.30 -29.39 52.89
CA TYR A 157 37.33 -29.39 54.00
C TYR A 157 37.27 -28.06 54.75
N GLY A 158 36.20 -27.91 55.54
CA GLY A 158 35.92 -26.76 56.39
C GLY A 158 35.05 -25.70 55.72
N PRO A 159 34.54 -24.71 56.49
CA PRO A 159 33.50 -23.79 56.04
C PRO A 159 33.93 -22.85 54.90
N THR A 160 35.24 -22.72 54.68
CA THR A 160 35.83 -21.91 53.60
C THR A 160 36.51 -22.77 52.52
N CYS A 161 36.39 -24.11 52.60
CA CYS A 161 37.05 -25.09 51.71
C CYS A 161 38.56 -24.84 51.47
N SER A 162 39.23 -24.15 52.39
CA SER A 162 40.63 -23.75 52.22
C SER A 162 41.62 -24.80 52.72
N SER A 163 41.17 -25.70 53.61
CA SER A 163 42.02 -26.73 54.20
C SER A 163 42.06 -27.97 53.31
N GLU A 164 43.25 -28.54 53.11
CA GLU A 164 43.48 -29.74 52.31
C GLU A 164 43.59 -30.98 53.19
N CYS A 165 42.98 -32.07 52.73
CA CYS A 165 43.10 -33.39 53.34
C CYS A 165 44.49 -33.97 53.12
N SER A 166 45.10 -34.51 54.18
CA SER A 166 46.44 -35.13 54.16
C SER A 166 46.42 -36.66 54.26
N CYS A 167 45.24 -37.29 54.09
CA CYS A 167 45.08 -38.74 54.20
C CYS A 167 45.80 -39.47 53.07
N VAL A 168 46.78 -40.32 53.40
CA VAL A 168 47.56 -41.08 52.42
C VAL A 168 46.81 -42.35 52.00
N HIS A 169 46.35 -43.17 52.96
CA HIS A 169 45.62 -44.43 52.70
C HIS A 169 44.32 -44.51 53.52
N GLY A 170 43.44 -43.53 53.33
CA GLY A 170 42.16 -43.46 54.02
C GLY A 170 41.19 -42.49 53.36
N LEU A 171 39.95 -42.50 53.83
CA LEU A 171 38.93 -41.56 53.40
C LEU A 171 38.98 -40.33 54.30
N CYS A 172 39.06 -39.14 53.69
CA CYS A 172 38.97 -37.88 54.42
C CYS A 172 37.51 -37.50 54.67
N ASP A 173 37.21 -37.03 55.88
CA ASP A 173 35.99 -36.29 56.18
C ASP A 173 36.04 -34.90 55.52
N SER A 174 35.73 -34.87 54.23
CA SER A 174 35.81 -33.70 53.33
C SER A 174 34.46 -33.01 53.15
N GLY A 175 34.48 -31.78 52.59
CA GLY A 175 33.29 -30.95 52.42
C GLY A 175 33.18 -29.79 53.43
N ILE A 176 32.15 -28.96 53.27
CA ILE A 176 31.99 -27.68 54.00
C ILE A 176 31.87 -27.90 55.52
N ALA A 177 31.19 -28.97 55.92
CA ALA A 177 31.06 -29.37 57.34
C ALA A 177 32.14 -30.39 57.78
N GLY A 178 33.02 -30.80 56.86
CA GLY A 178 34.03 -31.82 57.11
C GLY A 178 35.12 -31.33 58.07
N SER A 179 35.59 -32.22 58.93
CA SER A 179 36.63 -31.96 59.92
C SER A 179 38.05 -32.24 59.42
N GLY A 180 38.19 -32.86 58.25
CA GLY A 180 39.47 -33.30 57.71
C GLY A 180 40.04 -34.55 58.36
N GLN A 181 39.30 -35.19 59.26
CA GLN A 181 39.73 -36.41 59.94
C GLN A 181 39.82 -37.58 58.95
N CYS A 182 40.92 -38.33 59.00
CA CYS A 182 41.12 -39.48 58.14
C CYS A 182 40.55 -40.76 58.77
N THR A 183 39.71 -41.46 58.01
CA THR A 183 39.28 -42.83 58.32
C THR A 183 40.14 -43.79 57.52
N CYS A 184 41.09 -44.46 58.18
CA CYS A 184 42.07 -45.29 57.49
C CYS A 184 41.45 -46.53 56.87
N PHE A 185 41.86 -46.85 55.65
CA PHE A 185 41.53 -48.14 55.03
C PHE A 185 42.19 -49.28 55.81
N SER A 186 41.55 -50.45 55.80
CA SER A 186 42.04 -51.66 56.47
C SER A 186 43.49 -51.95 56.10
N GLY A 187 44.36 -52.08 57.10
CA GLY A 187 45.80 -52.27 56.87
C GLY A 187 46.64 -51.01 57.06
N TYR A 188 46.05 -49.83 57.25
CA TYR A 188 46.77 -48.59 57.56
C TYR A 188 46.28 -47.97 58.87
N SER A 189 47.13 -47.13 59.47
CA SER A 189 46.91 -46.52 60.78
C SER A 189 47.61 -45.16 60.87
N GLY A 190 47.34 -44.42 61.94
CA GLY A 190 47.86 -43.06 62.13
C GLY A 190 46.84 -41.99 61.72
N PRO A 191 47.05 -40.73 62.15
CA PRO A 191 46.10 -39.63 61.94
C PRO A 191 45.92 -39.26 60.47
N THR A 192 46.92 -39.53 59.63
CA THR A 192 46.89 -39.32 58.17
C THR A 192 46.92 -40.64 57.39
N CYS A 193 46.79 -41.80 58.07
CA CYS A 193 46.77 -43.12 57.44
C CYS A 193 48.03 -43.44 56.61
N ASP A 194 49.17 -42.89 57.02
CA ASP A 194 50.47 -43.07 56.41
C ASP A 194 51.21 -44.33 56.91
N ARG A 195 50.78 -44.88 58.05
CA ARG A 195 51.47 -46.02 58.69
C ARG A 195 50.81 -47.34 58.32
N GLU A 196 51.45 -48.09 57.45
CA GLU A 196 51.05 -49.47 57.13
C GLU A 196 51.17 -50.37 58.37
N ARG A 197 50.14 -51.16 58.64
CA ARG A 197 50.13 -52.12 59.73
C ARG A 197 51.10 -53.27 59.38
N PRO A 198 51.89 -53.77 60.35
CA PRO A 198 52.91 -54.79 60.10
C PRO A 198 52.36 -56.05 59.41
N GLU A 199 51.10 -56.38 59.68
CA GLU A 199 50.40 -57.56 59.13
C GLU A 199 50.12 -57.45 57.61
N CYS A 200 49.86 -56.25 57.08
CA CYS A 200 49.67 -56.03 55.64
C CYS A 200 51.00 -55.90 54.89
N ALA A 201 52.02 -55.30 55.50
CA ALA A 201 53.36 -55.22 54.91
C ALA A 201 53.95 -56.63 54.66
N ALA A 202 53.61 -57.62 55.49
CA ALA A 202 54.02 -59.01 55.33
C ALA A 202 53.31 -59.75 54.16
N LEU A 203 52.14 -59.28 53.71
CA LEU A 203 51.37 -59.89 52.62
C LEU A 203 51.89 -59.52 51.22
N GLY A 204 52.62 -58.43 51.08
CA GLY A 204 53.28 -58.03 49.82
C GLY A 204 52.33 -57.85 48.64
N CYS A 205 51.24 -57.09 48.81
CA CYS A 205 50.25 -56.87 47.74
C CYS A 205 50.86 -56.23 46.48
N LEU A 206 50.64 -56.84 45.32
CA LEU A 206 51.14 -56.39 44.01
C LEU A 206 50.42 -55.10 43.54
N GLN A 207 51.00 -54.42 42.55
CA GLN A 207 50.50 -53.14 42.02
C GLN A 207 49.04 -53.24 41.54
N ASN A 208 48.25 -52.18 41.77
CA ASN A 208 46.81 -52.11 41.51
C ASN A 208 45.94 -53.06 42.37
N SER A 209 46.44 -53.44 43.57
CA SER A 209 45.69 -54.14 44.60
C SER A 209 45.86 -53.47 45.96
N ARG A 210 44.93 -53.70 46.89
CA ARG A 210 44.96 -53.18 48.26
C ARG A 210 44.74 -54.30 49.28
N CYS A 211 45.33 -54.16 50.46
CA CYS A 211 45.07 -55.04 51.60
C CYS A 211 43.66 -54.76 52.14
N VAL A 212 42.81 -55.78 52.21
CA VAL A 212 41.48 -55.69 52.83
C VAL A 212 41.28 -56.81 53.83
N GLU A 213 40.61 -56.47 54.92
CA GLU A 213 40.12 -57.45 55.88
C GLU A 213 38.83 -58.07 55.34
N GLU A 214 38.78 -59.39 55.23
CA GLU A 214 37.58 -60.09 54.79
C GLU A 214 36.52 -60.05 55.89
N ALA A 215 35.41 -59.35 55.64
CA ALA A 215 34.35 -59.09 56.61
C ALA A 215 33.75 -60.35 57.29
N ALA A 216 33.86 -61.53 56.67
CA ALA A 216 33.33 -62.77 57.21
C ALA A 216 34.31 -63.54 58.11
N THR A 217 35.61 -63.34 57.97
CA THR A 217 36.66 -64.17 58.59
C THR A 217 37.70 -63.37 59.37
N GLY A 218 37.74 -62.04 59.19
CA GLY A 218 38.78 -61.17 59.75
C GLY A 218 40.16 -61.36 59.11
N LEU A 219 40.28 -62.19 58.06
CA LEU A 219 41.56 -62.49 57.42
C LEU A 219 41.96 -61.37 56.45
N LEU A 220 43.22 -60.93 56.53
CA LEU A 220 43.78 -59.93 55.61
C LEU A 220 44.16 -60.59 54.26
N ARG A 221 43.71 -60.01 53.15
CA ARG A 221 44.04 -60.45 51.77
C ARG A 221 44.18 -59.28 50.80
N CYS A 222 44.91 -59.50 49.70
CA CYS A 222 44.99 -58.50 48.62
C CYS A 222 43.77 -58.59 47.69
N GLN A 223 43.08 -57.47 47.49
CA GLN A 223 41.96 -57.32 46.56
C GLN A 223 42.31 -56.31 45.47
N CYS A 224 42.01 -56.63 44.20
CA CYS A 224 42.22 -55.69 43.10
C CYS A 224 41.45 -54.38 43.31
N LEU A 225 42.08 -53.27 42.90
CA LEU A 225 41.42 -51.97 42.89
C LEU A 225 40.23 -51.97 41.91
N HIS A 226 39.29 -51.05 42.11
CA HIS A 226 38.14 -50.90 41.24
C HIS A 226 38.58 -50.60 39.79
N GLY A 227 37.92 -51.22 38.80
CA GLY A 227 38.34 -51.15 37.39
C GLY A 227 39.40 -52.18 36.98
N TYR A 228 39.87 -53.02 37.91
CA TYR A 228 40.81 -54.11 37.66
C TYR A 228 40.23 -55.48 38.04
N GLN A 229 40.50 -56.50 37.23
CA GLN A 229 40.09 -57.88 37.48
C GLN A 229 41.30 -58.74 37.84
N LYS A 230 41.10 -59.66 38.78
CA LYS A 230 42.13 -60.61 39.20
C LYS A 230 42.38 -61.64 38.10
N SER A 231 43.60 -61.68 37.58
CA SER A 231 44.09 -62.70 36.67
C SER A 231 45.34 -63.35 37.29
N GLY A 232 45.16 -64.52 37.90
CA GLY A 232 46.22 -65.16 38.71
C GLY A 232 46.56 -64.34 39.96
N GLN A 233 47.83 -63.92 40.09
CA GLN A 233 48.30 -63.06 41.18
C GLN A 233 48.30 -61.56 40.81
N GLN A 234 48.03 -61.19 39.56
CA GLN A 234 48.06 -59.80 39.09
C GLN A 234 46.65 -59.24 38.89
N CYS A 235 46.53 -57.92 38.99
CA CYS A 235 45.30 -57.19 38.72
C CYS A 235 45.43 -56.50 37.36
N LEU A 236 44.69 -56.97 36.35
CA LEU A 236 44.68 -56.42 35.00
C LEU A 236 43.51 -55.44 34.82
N PRO A 237 43.67 -54.36 34.05
CA PRO A 237 42.60 -53.41 33.80
C PRO A 237 41.46 -54.07 33.03
N ILE A 238 40.22 -53.76 33.42
CA ILE A 238 39.02 -54.20 32.69
C ILE A 238 38.83 -53.25 31.52
N ASP A 239 38.68 -53.77 30.30
CA ASP A 239 38.26 -53.00 29.13
C ASP A 239 36.73 -53.17 28.93
N PRO A 240 35.92 -52.13 29.22
CA PRO A 240 34.47 -52.19 29.04
C PRO A 240 34.03 -52.27 27.57
N CYS A 241 34.87 -51.85 26.61
CA CYS A 241 34.51 -51.81 25.19
C CYS A 241 34.30 -53.20 24.59
N LEU A 242 34.80 -54.26 25.23
CA LEU A 242 34.59 -55.65 24.84
C LEU A 242 33.17 -56.18 25.18
N GLN A 243 32.36 -55.40 25.91
CA GLN A 243 31.05 -55.84 26.43
C GLN A 243 29.85 -55.09 25.80
N ASN A 244 30.00 -54.52 24.60
CA ASN A 244 28.93 -53.80 23.87
C ASN A 244 28.23 -52.72 24.72
N VAL A 245 29.01 -51.92 25.45
CA VAL A 245 28.51 -50.89 26.39
C VAL A 245 28.04 -49.59 25.72
N CYS A 246 28.33 -49.40 24.44
CA CYS A 246 27.94 -48.23 23.63
C CYS A 246 26.82 -48.58 22.62
N HIS A 247 26.19 -47.57 22.05
CA HIS A 247 25.18 -47.76 20.99
C HIS A 247 25.77 -48.48 19.77
N ALA A 248 24.95 -49.22 19.01
CA ALA A 248 25.39 -49.93 17.79
C ALA A 248 25.97 -48.99 16.70
N HIS A 249 25.60 -47.71 16.74
CA HIS A 249 26.13 -46.66 15.86
C HIS A 249 27.09 -45.71 16.60
N ALA A 250 27.80 -46.18 17.62
CA ALA A 250 28.82 -45.44 18.33
C ALA A 250 30.14 -46.22 18.40
N ALA A 251 31.25 -45.49 18.37
CA ALA A 251 32.57 -46.01 18.66
C ALA A 251 32.84 -45.97 20.17
N CYS A 252 33.39 -47.05 20.71
CA CYS A 252 33.85 -47.12 22.09
C CYS A 252 35.36 -46.92 22.15
N VAL A 253 35.82 -46.02 23.03
CA VAL A 253 37.24 -45.78 23.30
C VAL A 253 37.53 -46.11 24.75
N HIS A 254 38.45 -47.04 24.99
CA HIS A 254 38.93 -47.37 26.34
C HIS A 254 39.85 -46.25 26.84
N THR A 255 39.46 -45.58 27.92
CA THR A 255 40.17 -44.41 28.47
C THR A 255 40.95 -44.70 29.74
N GLY A 256 40.75 -45.87 30.34
CA GLY A 256 41.45 -46.32 31.54
C GLY A 256 40.78 -47.53 32.18
N PRO A 257 41.35 -48.12 33.24
CA PRO A 257 40.83 -49.34 33.89
C PRO A 257 39.36 -49.22 34.30
N GLY A 258 38.48 -50.01 33.69
CA GLY A 258 37.02 -49.95 33.91
C GLY A 258 36.33 -48.71 33.32
N GLN A 259 37.05 -47.82 32.63
CA GLN A 259 36.55 -46.57 32.06
C GLN A 259 36.53 -46.61 30.53
N HIS A 260 35.53 -45.96 29.94
CA HIS A 260 35.34 -45.86 28.50
C HIS A 260 34.57 -44.59 28.14
N THR A 261 34.72 -44.15 26.89
CA THR A 261 33.91 -43.07 26.30
C THR A 261 33.25 -43.58 25.03
N CYS A 262 31.97 -43.27 24.83
CA CYS A 262 31.24 -43.59 23.61
C CYS A 262 31.09 -42.34 22.74
N THR A 263 31.28 -42.44 21.43
CA THR A 263 31.07 -41.33 20.48
C THR A 263 30.25 -41.80 19.29
N CYS A 264 29.18 -41.09 18.93
CA CYS A 264 28.34 -41.46 17.78
C CYS A 264 29.13 -41.41 16.47
N ASN A 265 28.85 -42.37 15.58
CA ASN A 265 29.44 -42.43 14.25
C ASN A 265 28.97 -41.27 13.36
N HIS A 266 29.73 -40.98 12.30
CA HIS A 266 29.38 -39.93 11.35
C HIS A 266 27.95 -40.10 10.80
N GLY A 267 27.17 -39.01 10.78
CA GLY A 267 25.76 -39.02 10.37
C GLY A 267 24.76 -39.31 11.49
N TYR A 268 25.23 -39.53 12.72
CA TYR A 268 24.40 -39.71 13.92
C TYR A 268 24.77 -38.70 15.00
N SER A 269 23.81 -38.32 15.84
CA SER A 269 23.99 -37.41 16.98
C SER A 269 23.47 -38.00 18.28
N GLY A 270 24.07 -37.60 19.40
CA GLY A 270 23.71 -38.08 20.74
C GLY A 270 24.91 -38.20 21.66
N ASP A 271 24.73 -38.92 22.77
CA ASP A 271 25.72 -39.07 23.85
C ASP A 271 26.62 -40.32 23.70
N GLY A 272 26.51 -41.04 22.57
CA GLY A 272 27.24 -42.28 22.31
C GLY A 272 26.63 -43.53 22.94
N ARG A 273 25.72 -43.40 23.90
CA ARG A 273 24.87 -44.49 24.41
C ARG A 273 23.54 -44.56 23.67
N VAL A 274 23.05 -43.41 23.23
CA VAL A 274 21.93 -43.25 22.31
C VAL A 274 22.42 -42.41 21.13
N CYS A 275 22.33 -42.96 19.93
CA CYS A 275 22.69 -42.24 18.70
C CYS A 275 21.51 -42.27 17.73
N VAL A 276 21.00 -41.09 17.40
CA VAL A 276 19.90 -40.90 16.45
C VAL A 276 20.43 -40.45 15.10
N ALA A 277 19.85 -40.95 14.02
CA ALA A 277 20.25 -40.55 12.67
C ALA A 277 19.96 -39.07 12.47
N VAL A 278 20.95 -38.32 11.98
CA VAL A 278 20.78 -36.92 11.63
C VAL A 278 20.10 -36.86 10.27
N ASP A 279 18.97 -36.16 10.18
CA ASP A 279 18.29 -35.84 8.93
C ASP A 279 18.69 -34.42 8.49
N PRO A 280 19.55 -34.26 7.47
CA PRO A 280 19.95 -32.94 7.00
C PRO A 280 18.78 -32.13 6.47
N CYS A 281 17.69 -32.74 6.00
CA CYS A 281 16.53 -32.00 5.48
C CYS A 281 15.79 -31.23 6.59
N GLN A 282 15.93 -31.63 7.85
CA GLN A 282 15.34 -30.92 9.00
C GLN A 282 16.16 -29.69 9.43
N SER A 283 17.40 -29.57 8.94
CA SER A 283 18.30 -28.45 9.25
C SER A 283 18.64 -27.70 7.96
N GLN A 284 18.18 -26.46 7.83
CA GLN A 284 18.44 -25.63 6.63
C GLN A 284 18.06 -26.31 5.30
N GLN A 285 17.03 -27.16 5.29
CA GLN A 285 16.54 -27.88 4.11
C GLN A 285 17.63 -28.71 3.40
N GLY A 286 18.62 -29.23 4.13
CA GLY A 286 19.75 -29.97 3.55
C GLY A 286 20.60 -29.15 2.58
N GLY A 287 20.53 -27.81 2.64
CA GLY A 287 21.20 -26.91 1.70
C GLY A 287 20.44 -26.68 0.39
N CYS A 288 19.20 -27.18 0.26
CA CYS A 288 18.39 -26.97 -0.94
C CYS A 288 17.69 -25.61 -0.95
N SER A 289 17.53 -25.03 -2.15
CA SER A 289 16.77 -23.79 -2.34
C SER A 289 15.27 -24.02 -2.13
N VAL A 290 14.71 -23.43 -1.08
CA VAL A 290 13.27 -23.51 -0.76
C VAL A 290 12.35 -23.01 -1.88
N ALA A 291 12.85 -22.18 -2.80
CA ALA A 291 12.05 -21.59 -3.87
C ALA A 291 11.91 -22.50 -5.10
N SER A 292 12.83 -23.44 -5.33
CA SER A 292 12.91 -24.21 -6.58
C SER A 292 13.25 -25.69 -6.40
N GLN A 293 13.56 -26.14 -5.18
CA GLN A 293 14.01 -27.49 -4.87
C GLN A 293 13.30 -28.08 -3.65
N ARG A 294 13.18 -29.40 -3.63
CA ARG A 294 12.85 -30.18 -2.42
C ARG A 294 14.04 -31.02 -1.98
N CYS A 295 14.22 -31.12 -0.67
CA CYS A 295 15.24 -31.99 -0.06
C CYS A 295 14.70 -33.41 0.06
N VAL A 296 15.52 -34.39 -0.30
CA VAL A 296 15.24 -35.82 -0.19
C VAL A 296 16.30 -36.44 0.72
N TYR A 297 15.84 -37.06 1.80
CA TYR A 297 16.70 -37.74 2.77
C TYR A 297 17.15 -39.09 2.21
N ASP A 298 18.46 -39.27 2.04
CA ASP A 298 19.05 -40.50 1.48
C ASP A 298 19.61 -41.43 2.56
N GLY A 299 19.79 -40.94 3.79
CA GLY A 299 20.35 -41.70 4.90
C GLY A 299 21.00 -40.82 5.97
N PRO A 300 21.52 -41.41 7.05
CA PRO A 300 22.09 -40.68 8.19
C PRO A 300 23.18 -39.69 7.77
N GLY A 301 22.92 -38.39 7.93
CA GLY A 301 23.83 -37.31 7.54
C GLY A 301 23.92 -37.04 6.03
N THR A 302 23.09 -37.67 5.19
CA THR A 302 23.13 -37.54 3.72
C THR A 302 21.78 -37.21 3.13
N ALA A 303 21.73 -36.25 2.19
CA ALA A 303 20.54 -35.84 1.47
C ALA A 303 20.91 -35.26 0.09
N HIS A 304 19.93 -35.21 -0.82
CA HIS A 304 20.07 -34.52 -2.12
C HIS A 304 18.87 -33.63 -2.43
N CYS A 305 19.04 -32.73 -3.40
CA CYS A 305 18.00 -31.81 -3.86
C CYS A 305 17.41 -32.25 -5.21
N GLU A 306 16.08 -32.26 -5.30
CA GLU A 306 15.32 -32.46 -6.54
C GLU A 306 14.57 -31.17 -6.92
N CYS A 307 14.53 -30.83 -8.22
CA CYS A 307 13.78 -29.67 -8.68
C CYS A 307 12.27 -29.85 -8.49
N LEU A 308 11.58 -28.77 -8.10
CA LEU A 308 10.12 -28.75 -8.05
C LEU A 308 9.51 -28.84 -9.47
N PRO A 309 8.25 -29.29 -9.63
CA PRO A 309 7.58 -29.32 -10.92
C PRO A 309 7.59 -27.96 -11.64
N GLY A 310 7.89 -27.97 -12.94
CA GLY A 310 8.05 -26.76 -13.76
C GLY A 310 9.39 -26.02 -13.56
N PHE A 311 10.36 -26.68 -12.92
CA PHE A 311 11.76 -26.30 -12.93
C PHE A 311 12.60 -27.42 -13.55
N GLU A 312 13.55 -27.05 -14.41
CA GLU A 312 14.52 -27.95 -15.01
C GLU A 312 15.87 -27.88 -14.27
N ARG A 313 16.55 -29.02 -14.19
CA ARG A 313 17.87 -29.12 -13.59
C ARG A 313 18.92 -28.61 -14.58
N VAL A 314 19.68 -27.60 -14.17
CA VAL A 314 20.82 -27.09 -14.95
C VAL A 314 22.14 -27.76 -14.52
N PRO A 315 23.19 -27.72 -15.36
CA PRO A 315 24.44 -28.47 -15.12
C PRO A 315 25.18 -28.13 -13.83
N ASP A 316 24.94 -26.95 -13.25
CA ASP A 316 25.53 -26.49 -11.98
C ASP A 316 24.81 -27.05 -10.74
N GLY A 317 23.77 -27.88 -10.93
CA GLY A 317 22.97 -28.45 -9.84
C GLY A 317 21.86 -27.53 -9.33
N SER A 318 21.73 -26.31 -9.87
CA SER A 318 20.60 -25.42 -9.58
C SER A 318 19.36 -25.79 -10.40
N CYS A 319 18.22 -25.19 -10.09
CA CYS A 319 16.95 -25.43 -10.77
C CYS A 319 16.45 -24.13 -11.39
N ARG A 320 16.26 -24.13 -12.71
CA ARG A 320 15.79 -22.99 -13.50
C ARG A 320 14.33 -23.18 -13.87
N LEU A 321 13.56 -22.09 -13.88
CA LEU A 321 12.16 -22.12 -14.29
C LEU A 321 12.03 -22.60 -15.75
N GLU A 322 11.15 -23.56 -15.99
CA GLU A 322 10.84 -24.04 -17.33
C GLU A 322 10.07 -22.96 -18.12
N GLU A 323 10.46 -22.73 -19.37
CA GLU A 323 9.84 -21.71 -20.21
C GLU A 323 8.45 -22.14 -20.69
N ALA A 324 7.42 -21.50 -20.12
CA ALA A 324 6.02 -21.72 -20.49
C ALA A 324 5.63 -21.10 -21.86
N CYS A 325 6.47 -20.22 -22.39
CA CYS A 325 6.18 -19.43 -23.58
C CYS A 325 6.67 -20.12 -24.85
N GLN A 326 5.77 -20.86 -25.50
CA GLN A 326 6.01 -21.51 -26.79
C GLN A 326 5.42 -20.70 -27.96
N PRO A 327 5.86 -20.92 -29.22
CA PRO A 327 5.20 -20.38 -30.40
C PRO A 327 3.71 -20.72 -30.38
N HIS A 328 2.83 -19.73 -30.59
CA HIS A 328 1.36 -19.83 -30.48
C HIS A 328 0.75 -19.87 -29.07
N THR A 329 1.55 -19.72 -28.01
CA THR A 329 1.00 -19.61 -26.64
C THR A 329 0.12 -18.37 -26.49
N CYS A 330 0.53 -17.24 -27.05
CA CYS A 330 -0.22 -15.98 -26.99
C CYS A 330 -0.65 -15.53 -28.39
N HIS A 331 -1.53 -14.53 -28.45
CA HIS A 331 -1.87 -13.90 -29.72
C HIS A 331 -0.60 -13.37 -30.42
N ARG A 332 -0.61 -13.30 -31.76
CA ARG A 332 0.53 -12.76 -32.53
C ARG A 332 0.94 -11.33 -32.12
N ASN A 333 -0.04 -10.58 -31.62
CA ASN A 333 0.11 -9.19 -31.13
C ASN A 333 0.12 -9.12 -29.59
N ALA A 334 0.57 -10.18 -28.93
CA ALA A 334 0.76 -10.22 -27.50
C ALA A 334 2.17 -10.68 -27.15
N ASP A 335 2.67 -10.18 -26.03
CA ASP A 335 3.92 -10.60 -25.43
C ASP A 335 3.64 -11.69 -24.40
N CYS A 336 4.47 -12.73 -24.41
CA CYS A 336 4.37 -13.84 -23.47
C CYS A 336 5.44 -13.71 -22.41
N THR A 337 5.04 -13.80 -21.14
CA THR A 337 5.95 -13.83 -19.99
C THR A 337 5.63 -15.04 -19.13
N THR A 338 6.65 -15.73 -18.63
CA THR A 338 6.47 -16.83 -17.68
C THR A 338 6.35 -16.23 -16.28
N VAL A 339 5.18 -16.33 -15.65
CA VAL A 339 4.91 -15.77 -14.30
C VAL A 339 4.96 -16.81 -13.19
N GLY A 340 5.10 -18.07 -13.55
CA GLY A 340 5.22 -19.19 -12.64
C GLY A 340 5.60 -20.46 -13.38
N PRO A 341 5.79 -21.58 -12.67
CA PRO A 341 6.20 -22.84 -13.27
C PRO A 341 5.19 -23.27 -14.33
N ALA A 342 5.64 -23.42 -15.57
CA ALA A 342 4.79 -23.74 -16.73
C ALA A 342 3.57 -22.81 -16.93
N THR A 343 3.57 -21.59 -16.37
CA THR A 343 2.41 -20.68 -16.40
C THR A 343 2.70 -19.45 -17.28
N PRO A 344 2.12 -19.39 -18.51
CA PRO A 344 2.30 -18.24 -19.40
C PRO A 344 1.29 -17.13 -19.10
N ARG A 345 1.77 -15.90 -19.02
CA ARG A 345 0.97 -14.67 -18.99
C ARG A 345 1.10 -13.98 -20.35
N CYS A 346 -0.04 -13.81 -21.02
CA CYS A 346 -0.12 -13.09 -22.27
C CYS A 346 -0.61 -11.66 -22.03
N THR A 347 0.11 -10.68 -22.55
CA THR A 347 -0.28 -9.26 -22.51
C THR A 347 -0.27 -8.68 -23.91
N CYS A 348 -1.38 -8.07 -24.36
CA CYS A 348 -1.41 -7.44 -25.68
C CYS A 348 -0.32 -6.35 -25.80
N ARG A 349 0.31 -6.28 -26.97
CA ARG A 349 1.33 -5.27 -27.27
C ARG A 349 0.74 -3.86 -27.22
N GLN A 350 1.62 -2.87 -27.09
CA GLN A 350 1.22 -1.46 -27.13
C GLN A 350 0.38 -1.16 -28.39
N GLY A 351 -0.75 -0.48 -28.20
CA GLY A 351 -1.70 -0.18 -29.28
C GLY A 351 -2.76 -1.26 -29.53
N TYR A 352 -2.71 -2.40 -28.82
CA TYR A 352 -3.72 -3.46 -28.89
C TYR A 352 -4.46 -3.63 -27.56
N VAL A 353 -5.71 -4.09 -27.63
CA VAL A 353 -6.55 -4.37 -26.45
C VAL A 353 -7.13 -5.78 -26.50
N GLY A 354 -7.31 -6.39 -25.34
CA GLY A 354 -7.88 -7.74 -25.22
C GLY A 354 -7.30 -8.52 -24.04
N ASN A 355 -7.42 -9.83 -24.08
CA ASN A 355 -7.01 -10.73 -22.99
C ASN A 355 -5.63 -11.38 -23.21
N GLY A 356 -4.85 -10.91 -24.18
CA GLY A 356 -3.53 -11.47 -24.53
C GLY A 356 -3.57 -12.75 -25.36
N LYS A 357 -4.66 -13.53 -25.30
CA LYS A 357 -4.92 -14.66 -26.21
C LYS A 357 -5.61 -14.17 -27.49
N VAL A 358 -6.40 -13.11 -27.37
CA VAL A 358 -7.01 -12.36 -28.47
C VAL A 358 -6.71 -10.89 -28.24
N CYS A 359 -6.13 -10.23 -29.25
CA CYS A 359 -5.76 -8.82 -29.18
C CYS A 359 -6.24 -8.10 -30.44
N TYR A 360 -7.01 -7.04 -30.25
CA TYR A 360 -7.60 -6.23 -31.31
C TYR A 360 -6.81 -4.94 -31.50
N GLY A 361 -6.52 -4.59 -32.75
CA GLY A 361 -5.89 -3.33 -33.13
C GLY A 361 -6.88 -2.17 -33.20
N ASN A 362 -6.47 -1.08 -33.84
CA ASN A 362 -7.31 0.11 -34.01
C ASN A 362 -8.55 -0.16 -34.89
N ILE A 363 -9.48 0.79 -34.96
CA ILE A 363 -10.74 0.65 -35.71
C ILE A 363 -10.50 0.25 -37.18
N VAL A 364 -9.50 0.84 -37.84
CA VAL A 364 -9.20 0.55 -39.26
C VAL A 364 -8.68 -0.88 -39.42
N GLU A 365 -7.71 -1.29 -38.60
CA GLU A 365 -7.19 -2.66 -38.57
C GLU A 365 -8.31 -3.66 -38.28
N ARG A 366 -9.17 -3.36 -37.29
CA ARG A 366 -10.28 -4.24 -36.91
C ARG A 366 -11.29 -4.43 -38.04
N LEU A 367 -11.58 -3.38 -38.81
CA LEU A 367 -12.43 -3.48 -40.00
C LEU A 367 -11.77 -4.33 -41.10
N GLN A 368 -10.47 -4.17 -41.31
CA GLN A 368 -9.72 -4.98 -42.28
C GLN A 368 -9.71 -6.46 -41.88
N GLU A 369 -9.50 -6.78 -40.60
CA GLU A 369 -9.58 -8.14 -40.07
C GLU A 369 -10.95 -8.76 -40.35
N LEU A 370 -12.04 -8.09 -39.98
CA LEU A 370 -13.42 -8.58 -40.20
C LEU A 370 -13.74 -8.79 -41.69
N ASN A 371 -13.19 -7.95 -42.56
CA ASN A 371 -13.43 -8.03 -44.00
C ASN A 371 -12.58 -9.10 -44.70
N THR A 372 -11.47 -9.53 -44.10
CA THR A 372 -10.51 -10.49 -44.69
C THR A 372 -10.51 -11.85 -44.02
N GLU A 373 -11.20 -11.99 -42.87
CA GLU A 373 -11.34 -13.25 -42.14
C GLU A 373 -11.93 -14.35 -43.05
N PRO A 374 -11.19 -15.44 -43.33
CA PRO A 374 -11.68 -16.52 -44.18
C PRO A 374 -12.89 -17.22 -43.55
N GLY A 375 -14.01 -17.26 -44.27
CA GLY A 375 -15.26 -17.83 -43.75
C GLY A 375 -15.95 -16.99 -42.66
N GLY A 376 -15.40 -15.81 -42.32
CA GLY A 376 -16.02 -14.88 -41.38
C GLY A 376 -17.32 -14.30 -41.91
N ALA A 377 -18.26 -14.00 -41.01
CA ALA A 377 -19.60 -13.50 -41.36
C ALA A 377 -19.58 -12.21 -42.21
N TRP A 378 -18.53 -11.40 -42.06
CA TRP A 378 -18.36 -10.10 -42.72
C TRP A 378 -17.29 -10.10 -43.82
N SER A 379 -16.77 -11.26 -44.18
CA SER A 379 -15.75 -11.40 -45.21
C SER A 379 -16.24 -10.78 -46.54
N GLY A 380 -15.50 -9.79 -47.03
CA GLY A 380 -15.83 -9.02 -48.22
C GLY A 380 -17.05 -8.09 -48.12
N GLN A 381 -17.68 -7.94 -46.95
CA GLN A 381 -18.91 -7.16 -46.77
C GLN A 381 -18.69 -5.73 -46.27
N LEU A 382 -17.45 -5.33 -45.97
CA LEU A 382 -17.10 -4.02 -45.41
C LEU A 382 -16.20 -3.18 -46.33
N SER A 383 -15.81 -3.71 -47.49
CA SER A 383 -14.90 -3.04 -48.44
C SER A 383 -15.32 -1.61 -48.82
N ALA A 384 -16.62 -1.35 -48.97
CA ALA A 384 -17.12 -0.01 -49.32
C ALA A 384 -16.89 1.00 -48.18
N ALA A 385 -17.16 0.60 -46.93
CA ALA A 385 -16.93 1.46 -45.77
C ALA A 385 -15.43 1.64 -45.49
N ILE A 386 -14.63 0.59 -45.62
CA ILE A 386 -13.16 0.68 -45.49
C ILE A 386 -12.63 1.71 -46.51
N SER A 387 -13.08 1.65 -47.76
CA SER A 387 -12.68 2.63 -48.78
C SER A 387 -13.10 4.07 -48.42
N LEU A 388 -14.29 4.26 -47.83
CA LEU A 388 -14.76 5.57 -47.40
C LEU A 388 -13.91 6.12 -46.24
N PHE A 389 -13.76 5.35 -45.16
CA PHE A 389 -13.03 5.79 -43.97
C PHE A 389 -11.52 5.92 -44.23
N ALA A 390 -10.92 4.98 -44.97
CA ALA A 390 -9.49 5.06 -45.32
C ALA A 390 -9.18 6.22 -46.26
N GLY A 391 -10.11 6.59 -47.15
CA GLY A 391 -9.94 7.72 -48.06
C GLY A 391 -10.01 9.09 -47.38
N SER A 392 -10.78 9.22 -46.29
CA SER A 392 -11.10 10.54 -45.72
C SER A 392 -10.63 10.76 -44.28
N VAL A 393 -10.57 9.71 -43.45
CA VAL A 393 -10.31 9.80 -41.99
C VAL A 393 -9.42 8.66 -41.46
N SER A 394 -8.54 8.09 -42.30
CA SER A 394 -7.70 6.95 -41.92
C SER A 394 -6.79 7.24 -40.73
N TRP A 395 -6.08 8.36 -40.75
CA TRP A 395 -5.10 8.68 -39.72
C TRP A 395 -5.75 8.89 -38.34
N PRO A 396 -6.85 9.68 -38.19
CA PRO A 396 -7.57 9.78 -36.93
C PRO A 396 -8.04 8.43 -36.40
N LEU A 397 -8.61 7.57 -37.23
CA LEU A 397 -9.15 6.27 -36.81
C LEU A 397 -8.07 5.22 -36.50
N GLN A 398 -6.80 5.49 -36.80
CA GLN A 398 -5.67 4.66 -36.40
C GLN A 398 -4.99 5.15 -35.12
N ASN A 399 -4.98 6.47 -34.88
CA ASN A 399 -4.09 7.10 -33.89
C ASN A 399 -4.81 7.86 -32.78
N LEU A 400 -6.07 8.25 -32.98
CA LEU A 400 -6.87 9.02 -32.04
C LEU A 400 -8.03 8.19 -31.49
N GLY A 401 -8.67 8.68 -30.45
CA GLY A 401 -9.83 8.04 -29.83
C GLY A 401 -9.91 8.30 -28.32
N PRO A 402 -10.90 7.71 -27.63
CA PRO A 402 -11.79 6.67 -28.15
C PRO A 402 -12.92 7.18 -29.05
N PHE A 403 -13.31 6.38 -30.05
CA PHE A 403 -14.47 6.64 -30.92
C PHE A 403 -15.46 5.48 -30.94
N THR A 404 -16.72 5.78 -31.23
CA THR A 404 -17.72 4.78 -31.62
C THR A 404 -18.07 4.97 -33.08
N ALA A 405 -17.78 3.95 -33.90
CA ALA A 405 -17.96 3.98 -35.34
C ALA A 405 -19.19 3.16 -35.76
N PHE A 406 -20.15 3.82 -36.37
CA PHE A 406 -21.30 3.19 -37.01
C PHE A 406 -20.92 2.87 -38.46
N VAL A 407 -20.53 1.63 -38.72
CA VAL A 407 -19.91 1.24 -39.99
C VAL A 407 -20.95 0.61 -40.92
N PRO A 408 -21.29 1.24 -42.06
CA PRO A 408 -22.26 0.70 -42.99
C PRO A 408 -21.72 -0.53 -43.74
N ILE A 409 -22.48 -1.62 -43.77
CA ILE A 409 -22.14 -2.79 -44.60
C ILE A 409 -22.31 -2.46 -46.09
N ASN A 410 -21.69 -3.21 -47.00
CA ASN A 410 -21.76 -2.95 -48.45
C ASN A 410 -23.21 -2.81 -48.98
N LYS A 411 -24.17 -3.55 -48.42
CA LYS A 411 -25.60 -3.46 -48.78
C LYS A 411 -26.19 -2.06 -48.51
N ALA A 412 -25.64 -1.31 -47.56
CA ALA A 412 -26.08 0.04 -47.21
C ALA A 412 -25.78 1.08 -48.32
N PHE A 413 -24.77 0.83 -49.17
CA PHE A 413 -24.34 1.71 -50.26
C PHE A 413 -25.09 1.48 -51.58
N ARG A 414 -26.13 0.63 -51.59
CA ARG A 414 -26.91 0.35 -52.81
C ARG A 414 -27.53 1.64 -53.36
N GLY A 415 -27.18 1.99 -54.61
CA GLY A 415 -27.67 3.18 -55.29
C GLY A 415 -26.75 4.40 -55.18
N THR A 416 -25.66 4.34 -54.42
CA THR A 416 -24.71 5.45 -54.28
C THR A 416 -23.27 4.92 -54.28
N PRO A 417 -22.55 4.99 -55.42
CA PRO A 417 -21.18 4.47 -55.51
C PRO A 417 -20.25 5.22 -54.56
N VAL A 418 -19.37 4.51 -53.85
CA VAL A 418 -18.40 5.13 -52.92
C VAL A 418 -17.57 6.21 -53.60
N LYS A 419 -17.16 6.00 -54.87
CA LYS A 419 -16.43 6.99 -55.67
C LYS A 419 -17.14 8.35 -55.78
N THR A 420 -18.48 8.35 -55.81
CA THR A 420 -19.27 9.59 -55.84
C THR A 420 -19.29 10.29 -54.49
N LEU A 421 -19.32 9.52 -53.40
CA LEU A 421 -19.27 10.03 -52.02
C LEU A 421 -17.89 10.60 -51.67
N THR A 422 -16.83 10.05 -52.27
CA THR A 422 -15.44 10.48 -52.05
C THR A 422 -14.96 11.48 -53.10
N ALA A 423 -15.83 11.97 -54.00
CA ALA A 423 -15.44 12.89 -55.06
C ALA A 423 -15.04 14.27 -54.51
N ASP A 424 -15.75 14.73 -53.48
CA ASP A 424 -15.43 15.95 -52.74
C ASP A 424 -14.85 15.59 -51.36
N PRO A 425 -13.58 15.94 -51.07
CA PRO A 425 -12.92 15.60 -49.80
C PRO A 425 -13.64 16.13 -48.56
N SER A 426 -14.16 17.36 -48.60
CA SER A 426 -14.83 18.00 -47.46
C SER A 426 -16.18 17.33 -47.16
N SER A 427 -16.99 17.03 -48.19
CA SER A 427 -18.24 16.28 -48.06
C SER A 427 -17.99 14.84 -47.60
N ALA A 428 -16.96 14.18 -48.11
CA ALA A 428 -16.59 12.82 -47.70
C ALA A 428 -16.17 12.77 -46.22
N ARG A 429 -15.41 13.78 -45.76
CA ARG A 429 -15.01 13.93 -44.36
C ARG A 429 -16.22 14.18 -43.47
N TYR A 430 -17.14 15.05 -43.87
CA TYR A 430 -18.39 15.30 -43.16
C TYR A 430 -19.23 14.03 -43.02
N LEU A 431 -19.36 13.26 -44.11
CA LEU A 431 -20.07 11.99 -44.10
C LEU A 431 -19.43 10.98 -43.15
N CYS A 432 -18.10 10.91 -43.10
CA CYS A 432 -17.40 10.07 -42.12
C CYS A 432 -17.71 10.51 -40.68
N GLN A 433 -17.69 11.82 -40.41
CA GLN A 433 -18.00 12.36 -39.07
C GLN A 433 -19.45 12.08 -38.64
N LEU A 434 -20.41 12.00 -39.57
CA LEU A 434 -21.80 11.58 -39.27
C LEU A 434 -21.88 10.13 -38.78
N HIS A 435 -20.92 9.28 -39.13
CA HIS A 435 -20.87 7.87 -38.72
C HIS A 435 -20.00 7.66 -37.47
N LEU A 436 -19.42 8.72 -36.92
CA LEU A 436 -18.51 8.65 -35.79
C LEU A 436 -19.10 9.40 -34.62
N VAL A 437 -18.88 8.87 -33.43
CA VAL A 437 -19.28 9.45 -32.15
C VAL A 437 -18.04 9.50 -31.26
N ALA A 438 -17.88 10.57 -30.49
CA ALA A 438 -16.80 10.68 -29.52
C ALA A 438 -17.08 9.77 -28.32
N GLY A 439 -16.06 9.07 -27.83
CA GLY A 439 -16.20 8.14 -26.70
C GLY A 439 -16.58 6.72 -27.11
N VAL A 440 -16.71 5.84 -26.10
CA VAL A 440 -17.14 4.46 -26.26
C VAL A 440 -18.60 4.33 -25.84
N MET A 441 -19.47 4.09 -26.81
CA MET A 441 -20.90 3.98 -26.60
C MET A 441 -21.32 2.52 -26.84
N THR A 442 -21.56 1.80 -25.74
CA THR A 442 -22.02 0.41 -25.78
C THR A 442 -23.45 0.31 -26.28
N LEU A 443 -23.89 -0.91 -26.62
CA LEU A 443 -25.29 -1.15 -26.96
C LEU A 443 -26.24 -0.78 -25.79
N ASP A 444 -25.82 -1.00 -24.55
CA ASP A 444 -26.62 -0.65 -23.37
C ASP A 444 -26.72 0.87 -23.18
N THR A 445 -25.63 1.59 -23.42
CA THR A 445 -25.62 3.06 -23.41
C THR A 445 -26.54 3.62 -24.48
N LEU A 446 -26.52 3.03 -25.68
CA LEU A 446 -27.40 3.40 -26.79
C LEU A 446 -28.88 3.21 -26.43
N LYS A 447 -29.25 2.09 -25.80
CA LYS A 447 -30.65 1.84 -25.43
C LYS A 447 -31.16 2.74 -24.32
N LYS A 448 -30.28 3.16 -23.40
CA LYS A 448 -30.62 4.08 -22.30
C LYS A 448 -30.70 5.53 -22.76
N SER A 449 -29.95 5.87 -23.80
CA SER A 449 -29.86 7.21 -24.34
C SER A 449 -30.73 7.28 -25.58
N ASP A 450 -32.00 7.67 -25.43
CA ASP A 450 -32.96 7.83 -26.54
C ASP A 450 -32.42 8.66 -27.73
N GLN A 451 -31.33 9.40 -27.51
CA GLN A 451 -30.55 10.07 -28.54
C GLN A 451 -29.03 10.01 -28.28
N PHE A 452 -28.24 10.10 -29.36
CA PHE A 452 -26.79 10.31 -29.33
C PHE A 452 -26.35 11.41 -30.30
N TYR A 453 -25.10 11.85 -30.19
CA TYR A 453 -24.54 12.93 -31.02
C TYR A 453 -23.34 12.45 -31.82
N THR A 454 -23.30 12.79 -33.11
CA THR A 454 -22.18 12.50 -34.00
C THR A 454 -21.03 13.48 -33.78
N LEU A 455 -19.85 13.19 -34.35
CA LEU A 455 -18.73 14.14 -34.36
C LEU A 455 -19.05 15.45 -35.08
N THR A 456 -20.09 15.51 -35.92
CA THR A 456 -20.53 16.78 -36.51
C THR A 456 -21.36 17.63 -35.53
N GLY A 457 -21.77 17.10 -34.37
CA GLY A 457 -22.71 17.75 -33.44
C GLY A 457 -24.19 17.46 -33.73
N LYS A 458 -24.50 16.70 -34.79
CA LYS A 458 -25.88 16.32 -35.13
C LYS A 458 -26.38 15.24 -34.19
N SER A 459 -27.62 15.39 -33.73
CA SER A 459 -28.28 14.35 -32.95
C SER A 459 -28.83 13.24 -33.84
N ALA A 460 -28.90 12.03 -33.29
CA ALA A 460 -29.54 10.86 -33.85
C ALA A 460 -30.45 10.25 -32.79
N GLU A 461 -31.64 9.86 -33.20
CA GLU A 461 -32.60 9.14 -32.37
C GLU A 461 -32.29 7.64 -32.37
N VAL A 462 -32.46 7.01 -31.22
CA VAL A 462 -32.37 5.57 -31.03
C VAL A 462 -33.77 5.02 -30.76
N ASP A 463 -34.20 4.07 -31.57
CA ASP A 463 -35.41 3.30 -31.33
C ASP A 463 -35.01 1.88 -30.92
N ALA A 464 -35.13 1.60 -29.63
CA ALA A 464 -34.82 0.32 -29.00
C ALA A 464 -36.07 -0.55 -28.71
N SER A 465 -37.24 -0.17 -29.25
CA SER A 465 -38.54 -0.78 -28.91
C SER A 465 -38.67 -2.27 -29.25
N GLY A 466 -37.78 -2.80 -30.12
CA GLY A 466 -37.81 -4.19 -30.61
C GLY A 466 -36.75 -5.13 -30.00
N GLY A 467 -35.99 -4.70 -28.99
CA GLY A 467 -34.91 -5.50 -28.38
C GLY A 467 -33.54 -5.41 -29.08
N ASP A 468 -32.57 -6.26 -28.68
CA ASP A 468 -31.15 -6.16 -29.03
C ASP A 468 -30.86 -6.22 -30.54
N LEU A 469 -31.59 -7.06 -31.28
CA LEU A 469 -31.41 -7.27 -32.73
C LEU A 469 -32.26 -6.29 -33.58
N GLU A 470 -33.07 -5.46 -32.95
CA GLU A 470 -33.95 -4.49 -33.61
C GLU A 470 -33.66 -3.04 -33.21
N THR A 471 -32.50 -2.76 -32.59
CA THR A 471 -32.12 -1.38 -32.29
C THR A 471 -31.89 -0.61 -33.60
N ARG A 472 -32.68 0.44 -33.81
CA ARG A 472 -32.65 1.26 -35.01
C ARG A 472 -32.19 2.66 -34.69
N ILE A 473 -31.39 3.22 -35.59
CA ILE A 473 -30.86 4.57 -35.48
C ILE A 473 -31.33 5.43 -36.65
N ARG A 474 -31.57 6.71 -36.38
CA ARG A 474 -31.95 7.70 -37.39
C ARG A 474 -31.37 9.05 -37.04
N LEU A 475 -30.57 9.62 -37.94
CA LEU A 475 -30.14 11.02 -37.79
C LEU A 475 -31.35 11.95 -37.79
N HIS A 476 -31.37 12.91 -36.87
CA HIS A 476 -32.41 13.92 -36.83
C HIS A 476 -32.39 14.74 -38.14
N GLY A 477 -33.56 14.89 -38.77
CA GLY A 477 -33.69 15.47 -40.11
C GLY A 477 -33.55 14.47 -41.28
N SER A 478 -33.11 13.24 -41.04
CA SER A 478 -33.10 12.18 -42.05
C SER A 478 -34.38 11.35 -42.03
N ARG A 479 -34.81 10.91 -43.22
CA ARG A 479 -35.90 9.93 -43.38
C ARG A 479 -35.40 8.48 -43.36
N LYS A 480 -34.08 8.26 -43.41
CA LYS A 480 -33.49 6.92 -43.45
C LYS A 480 -33.29 6.39 -42.03
N LYS A 481 -33.95 5.28 -41.72
CA LYS A 481 -33.84 4.58 -40.44
C LYS A 481 -33.05 3.28 -40.63
N GLY A 482 -31.81 3.25 -40.14
CA GLY A 482 -30.92 2.10 -40.18
C GLY A 482 -31.08 1.19 -38.97
N ALA A 483 -30.79 -0.10 -39.12
CA ALA A 483 -30.69 -1.04 -38.01
C ALA A 483 -29.23 -1.39 -37.75
N ILE A 484 -28.89 -1.59 -36.48
CA ILE A 484 -27.60 -2.15 -36.06
C ILE A 484 -27.66 -3.66 -36.29
N VAL A 485 -26.80 -4.17 -37.17
CA VAL A 485 -26.75 -5.59 -37.55
C VAL A 485 -25.80 -6.37 -36.66
N GLN A 486 -24.73 -5.72 -36.19
CA GLN A 486 -23.86 -6.25 -35.15
C GLN A 486 -23.35 -5.10 -34.29
N ALA A 487 -23.49 -5.23 -32.98
CA ALA A 487 -23.04 -4.23 -32.01
C ALA A 487 -21.80 -4.71 -31.25
N GLY A 488 -21.08 -3.77 -30.64
CA GLY A 488 -20.11 -4.07 -29.59
C GLY A 488 -18.80 -4.69 -30.08
N ILE A 489 -18.42 -4.46 -31.34
CA ILE A 489 -17.13 -4.92 -31.85
C ILE A 489 -16.04 -4.03 -31.25
N MET A 490 -15.18 -4.61 -30.42
CA MET A 490 -14.10 -3.89 -29.76
C MET A 490 -12.93 -3.58 -30.72
N ALA A 491 -12.32 -2.41 -30.53
CA ALA A 491 -11.06 -1.98 -31.13
C ALA A 491 -10.21 -1.24 -30.07
N SER A 492 -8.91 -1.10 -30.30
CA SER A 492 -8.00 -0.51 -29.31
C SER A 492 -8.20 0.98 -29.05
N ASN A 493 -8.78 1.69 -30.02
CA ASN A 493 -9.12 3.10 -29.91
C ASN A 493 -10.64 3.34 -30.03
N GLY A 494 -11.47 2.34 -29.70
CA GLY A 494 -12.91 2.53 -29.74
C GLY A 494 -13.78 1.30 -29.87
N MET A 495 -14.98 1.50 -30.42
CA MET A 495 -15.99 0.47 -30.64
C MET A 495 -16.61 0.62 -32.02
N ILE A 496 -17.03 -0.49 -32.61
CA ILE A 496 -17.66 -0.55 -33.92
C ILE A 496 -19.06 -1.16 -33.78
N HIS A 497 -20.04 -0.51 -34.41
CA HIS A 497 -21.39 -1.02 -34.62
C HIS A 497 -21.65 -1.11 -36.13
N LEU A 498 -21.91 -2.29 -36.66
CA LEU A 498 -22.22 -2.48 -38.08
C LEU A 498 -23.68 -2.13 -38.35
N ILE A 499 -23.95 -1.32 -39.38
CA ILE A 499 -25.30 -0.86 -39.73
C ILE A 499 -25.68 -1.19 -41.17
N ASN A 500 -26.98 -1.36 -41.43
CA ASN A 500 -27.48 -1.74 -42.76
C ASN A 500 -27.90 -0.57 -43.67
N LYS A 501 -27.79 0.67 -43.19
CA LYS A 501 -28.11 1.89 -43.93
C LYS A 501 -27.03 2.93 -43.70
N LEU A 502 -26.73 3.72 -44.73
CA LEU A 502 -25.82 4.86 -44.63
C LEU A 502 -26.50 5.97 -43.81
N MET A 503 -25.78 6.53 -42.83
CA MET A 503 -26.17 7.72 -42.08
C MET A 503 -25.85 8.96 -42.93
N ASP A 504 -26.73 9.26 -43.88
CA ASP A 504 -26.57 10.35 -44.84
C ASP A 504 -27.79 11.29 -44.85
N SER A 505 -27.80 12.20 -45.84
CA SER A 505 -28.93 13.07 -46.17
C SER A 505 -29.26 14.14 -45.12
N VAL A 506 -28.29 14.48 -44.26
CA VAL A 506 -28.38 15.63 -43.34
C VAL A 506 -27.31 16.63 -43.75
N ALA A 507 -27.74 17.81 -44.18
CA ALA A 507 -26.84 18.91 -44.52
C ALA A 507 -26.27 19.56 -43.24
N PRO A 508 -25.03 20.08 -43.30
CA PRO A 508 -24.48 20.86 -42.20
C PRO A 508 -25.31 22.11 -41.95
N ILE A 509 -25.35 22.56 -40.69
CA ILE A 509 -26.01 23.80 -40.28
C ILE A 509 -25.34 25.00 -40.96
N VAL A 510 -24.00 24.95 -41.07
CA VAL A 510 -23.17 25.95 -41.76
C VAL A 510 -22.29 25.20 -42.75
N GLN A 511 -22.31 25.61 -44.03
CA GLN A 511 -21.49 24.96 -45.05
C GLN A 511 -20.03 25.34 -44.90
N SER A 512 -19.15 24.35 -45.02
CA SER A 512 -17.70 24.56 -45.11
C SER A 512 -17.35 25.23 -46.43
N ASP A 513 -16.49 26.25 -46.39
CA ASP A 513 -15.93 26.90 -47.57
C ASP A 513 -14.46 27.26 -47.33
N ALA A 514 -13.56 26.52 -48.00
CA ALA A 514 -12.12 26.72 -47.89
C ALA A 514 -11.61 28.00 -48.59
N GLN A 515 -12.45 28.72 -49.32
CA GLN A 515 -12.12 29.97 -49.99
C GLN A 515 -12.56 31.20 -49.20
N GLU A 516 -13.54 31.07 -48.32
CA GLU A 516 -14.04 32.16 -47.48
C GLU A 516 -13.35 32.22 -46.12
N ASN A 517 -13.09 33.44 -45.64
CA ASN A 517 -12.54 33.67 -44.31
C ASN A 517 -13.61 33.47 -43.21
N MET A 518 -13.15 33.25 -41.98
CA MET A 518 -13.99 33.05 -40.80
C MET A 518 -15.08 34.12 -40.63
N MET A 519 -14.72 35.40 -40.79
CA MET A 519 -15.65 36.51 -40.59
C MET A 519 -16.75 36.56 -41.66
N LYS A 520 -16.45 36.11 -42.88
CA LYS A 520 -17.40 36.00 -43.99
C LYS A 520 -18.43 34.90 -43.69
N ILE A 521 -17.97 33.72 -43.29
CA ILE A 521 -18.84 32.60 -42.89
C ILE A 521 -19.74 32.99 -41.71
N ILE A 522 -19.18 33.67 -40.68
CA ILE A 522 -19.96 34.17 -39.54
C ILE A 522 -21.00 35.20 -39.99
N SER A 523 -20.66 36.06 -40.95
CA SER A 523 -21.54 37.12 -41.44
C SER A 523 -22.73 36.61 -42.26
N ASP A 524 -22.53 35.53 -43.00
CA ASP A 524 -23.54 34.99 -43.91
C ASP A 524 -24.54 34.07 -43.17
N TYR A 525 -24.16 33.53 -42.01
CA TYR A 525 -25.04 32.69 -41.23
C TYR A 525 -25.96 33.49 -40.29
N GLY A 526 -27.24 33.58 -40.64
CA GLY A 526 -28.24 34.41 -39.95
C GLY A 526 -28.43 34.15 -38.44
N LYS A 527 -28.05 32.98 -37.92
CA LYS A 527 -28.13 32.71 -36.46
C LYS A 527 -26.96 33.31 -35.65
N PHE A 528 -26.03 34.03 -36.29
CA PHE A 528 -24.99 34.82 -35.63
C PHE A 528 -25.28 36.32 -35.63
N SER A 529 -26.55 36.71 -35.80
CA SER A 529 -27.00 38.11 -35.81
C SER A 529 -26.62 38.90 -34.55
N THR A 530 -26.48 38.24 -33.39
CA THR A 530 -26.00 38.88 -32.14
C THR A 530 -24.48 38.90 -32.04
N LEU A 531 -23.79 37.86 -32.51
CA LEU A 531 -22.33 37.74 -32.40
C LEU A 531 -21.60 38.74 -33.31
N LYS A 532 -22.05 38.89 -34.55
CA LYS A 532 -21.47 39.81 -35.54
C LYS A 532 -21.29 41.25 -35.01
N PRO A 533 -22.33 41.95 -34.52
CA PRO A 533 -22.17 43.32 -34.03
C PRO A 533 -21.31 43.41 -32.76
N LEU A 534 -21.21 42.34 -31.97
CA LEU A 534 -20.32 42.31 -30.81
C LEU A 534 -18.85 42.20 -31.23
N LEU A 535 -18.54 41.38 -32.24
CA LEU A 535 -17.19 41.28 -32.83
C LEU A 535 -16.74 42.62 -33.42
N GLN A 536 -17.64 43.31 -34.12
CA GLN A 536 -17.40 44.65 -34.67
C GLN A 536 -17.17 45.68 -33.56
N LYS A 537 -17.99 45.67 -32.50
CA LYS A 537 -17.85 46.59 -31.38
C LYS A 537 -16.56 46.36 -30.57
N ALA A 538 -16.01 45.16 -30.58
CA ALA A 538 -14.79 44.80 -29.86
C ALA A 538 -13.52 44.90 -30.73
N ASP A 539 -13.62 45.42 -31.96
CA ASP A 539 -12.53 45.52 -32.93
C ASP A 539 -11.81 44.18 -33.21
N LEU A 540 -12.55 43.06 -33.15
CA LEU A 540 -12.02 41.72 -33.43
C LEU A 540 -12.26 41.24 -34.87
N GLU A 541 -13.03 42.00 -35.67
CA GLU A 541 -13.37 41.66 -37.06
C GLU A 541 -12.11 41.49 -37.93
N ALA A 542 -11.20 42.48 -37.92
CA ALA A 542 -9.97 42.44 -38.69
C ALA A 542 -9.09 41.24 -38.31
N MET A 543 -9.09 40.83 -37.04
CA MET A 543 -8.32 39.68 -36.57
C MET A 543 -8.87 38.36 -37.13
N LEU A 544 -10.19 38.22 -37.22
CA LEU A 544 -10.84 37.03 -37.78
C LEU A 544 -10.68 36.90 -39.30
N ASP A 545 -10.25 37.96 -39.97
CA ASP A 545 -9.87 37.95 -41.38
C ASP A 545 -8.37 37.75 -41.62
N LEU A 546 -7.54 37.78 -40.57
CA LEU A 546 -6.10 37.56 -40.71
C LEU A 546 -5.79 36.13 -41.17
N PRO A 547 -4.71 35.95 -41.95
CA PRO A 547 -4.21 34.63 -42.30
C PRO A 547 -3.57 33.98 -41.07
N GLY A 548 -3.96 32.75 -40.78
CA GLY A 548 -3.42 31.94 -39.69
C GLY A 548 -4.33 30.75 -39.46
N PRO A 549 -3.94 29.75 -38.67
CA PRO A 549 -4.87 28.72 -38.25
C PRO A 549 -5.61 29.19 -36.99
N ILE A 550 -6.84 29.67 -37.14
CA ILE A 550 -7.71 30.03 -36.00
C ILE A 550 -8.79 28.99 -35.74
N THR A 551 -9.24 28.86 -34.50
CA THR A 551 -10.45 28.13 -34.13
C THR A 551 -11.40 29.08 -33.41
N VAL A 552 -12.65 29.17 -33.88
CA VAL A 552 -13.67 30.03 -33.28
C VAL A 552 -14.82 29.19 -32.75
N PHE A 553 -15.11 29.34 -31.46
CA PHE A 553 -16.31 28.82 -30.81
C PHE A 553 -17.41 29.88 -30.90
N ALA A 554 -18.28 29.79 -31.90
CA ALA A 554 -19.28 30.81 -32.18
C ALA A 554 -20.63 30.48 -31.52
N PRO A 555 -21.05 31.23 -30.48
CA PRO A 555 -22.38 31.10 -29.90
C PRO A 555 -23.47 31.61 -30.86
N ILE A 556 -24.56 30.86 -30.99
CA ILE A 556 -25.75 31.31 -31.72
C ILE A 556 -26.50 32.42 -30.96
N SER A 557 -27.35 33.18 -31.64
CA SER A 557 -28.09 34.29 -31.01
C SER A 557 -28.89 33.87 -29.78
N SER A 558 -29.53 32.68 -29.78
CA SER A 558 -30.27 32.18 -28.61
C SER A 558 -29.38 31.86 -27.41
N ALA A 559 -28.08 31.63 -27.61
CA ALA A 559 -27.13 31.44 -26.51
C ALA A 559 -26.93 32.74 -25.72
N PHE A 560 -26.97 33.88 -26.40
CA PHE A 560 -26.89 35.20 -25.75
C PHE A 560 -28.19 35.54 -25.01
N ASP A 561 -29.33 35.09 -25.52
CA ASP A 561 -30.64 35.29 -24.87
C ASP A 561 -30.76 34.53 -23.54
N LEU A 562 -30.00 33.44 -23.38
CA LEU A 562 -29.90 32.67 -22.14
C LEU A 562 -28.96 33.28 -21.09
N MET A 563 -28.26 34.38 -21.41
CA MET A 563 -27.45 35.09 -20.41
C MET A 563 -28.33 35.75 -19.36
N ALA A 564 -27.83 35.86 -18.13
CA ALA A 564 -28.57 36.53 -17.05
C ALA A 564 -28.94 37.97 -17.43
N GLU A 565 -30.08 38.43 -16.92
CA GLU A 565 -30.66 39.73 -17.26
C GLU A 565 -29.67 40.88 -17.04
N GLY A 566 -29.64 41.82 -17.99
CA GLY A 566 -28.74 42.97 -17.95
C GLY A 566 -27.29 42.69 -18.35
N HIS A 567 -26.82 41.43 -18.40
CA HIS A 567 -25.43 41.11 -18.74
C HIS A 567 -25.06 41.56 -20.17
N LEU A 568 -25.83 41.15 -21.17
CA LEU A 568 -25.57 41.50 -22.58
C LEU A 568 -25.68 43.02 -22.80
N THR A 569 -26.65 43.67 -22.14
CA THR A 569 -26.83 45.12 -22.18
C THR A 569 -25.61 45.83 -21.63
N TYR A 570 -25.11 45.39 -20.46
CA TYR A 570 -23.91 45.95 -19.85
C TYR A 570 -22.67 45.77 -20.73
N LEU A 571 -22.45 44.59 -21.30
CA LEU A 571 -21.32 44.33 -22.23
C LEU A 571 -21.34 45.26 -23.46
N ARG A 572 -22.53 45.73 -23.86
CA ARG A 572 -22.69 46.71 -24.95
C ARG A 572 -22.46 48.16 -24.51
N THR A 573 -22.27 48.47 -23.23
CA THR A 573 -21.97 49.84 -22.77
C THR A 573 -20.48 50.16 -22.94
N ALA A 574 -20.11 51.43 -22.78
CA ALA A 574 -18.70 51.84 -22.75
C ALA A 574 -17.96 51.24 -21.52
N GLU A 575 -18.64 51.13 -20.39
CA GLU A 575 -18.09 50.57 -19.14
C GLU A 575 -17.83 49.06 -19.24
N GLY A 576 -18.73 48.33 -19.92
CA GLY A 576 -18.60 46.89 -20.13
C GLY A 576 -17.70 46.48 -21.29
N HIS A 577 -17.21 47.42 -22.11
CA HIS A 577 -16.46 47.13 -23.34
C HIS A 577 -15.19 46.31 -23.08
N ALA A 578 -14.42 46.60 -22.02
CA ALA A 578 -13.24 45.82 -21.67
C ALA A 578 -13.57 44.35 -21.36
N LYS A 579 -14.71 44.10 -20.68
CA LYS A 579 -15.21 42.73 -20.41
C LYS A 579 -15.72 42.06 -21.69
N LEU A 580 -16.29 42.82 -22.63
CA LEU A 580 -16.73 42.30 -23.92
C LEU A 580 -15.55 41.79 -24.76
N VAL A 581 -14.47 42.56 -24.84
CA VAL A 581 -13.25 42.15 -25.58
C VAL A 581 -12.70 40.85 -25.01
N GLU A 582 -12.57 40.75 -23.69
CA GLU A 582 -12.08 39.55 -23.01
C GLU A 582 -13.03 38.35 -23.20
N LEU A 583 -14.35 38.57 -23.13
CA LEU A 583 -15.36 37.54 -23.41
C LEU A 583 -15.22 36.97 -24.82
N LEU A 584 -15.08 37.83 -25.84
CA LEU A 584 -14.97 37.38 -27.22
C LEU A 584 -13.61 36.73 -27.50
N ARG A 585 -12.51 37.22 -26.90
CA ARG A 585 -11.21 36.54 -26.94
C ARG A 585 -11.28 35.13 -26.34
N ASN A 586 -12.13 34.91 -25.35
CA ASN A 586 -12.32 33.58 -24.77
C ASN A 586 -12.98 32.56 -25.73
N HIS A 587 -13.56 33.04 -26.84
CA HIS A 587 -14.16 32.20 -27.87
C HIS A 587 -13.21 31.93 -29.06
N VAL A 588 -12.00 32.47 -29.05
CA VAL A 588 -11.05 32.34 -30.16
C VAL A 588 -9.76 31.67 -29.70
N ILE A 589 -9.25 30.76 -30.50
CA ILE A 589 -7.92 30.14 -30.37
C ILE A 589 -7.12 30.50 -31.60
N THR A 590 -5.91 31.03 -31.41
CA THR A 590 -5.03 31.46 -32.51
C THR A 590 -3.81 30.57 -32.72
N SER A 591 -3.61 29.58 -31.84
CA SER A 591 -2.46 28.67 -31.90
C SER A 591 -2.64 27.53 -32.90
N ALA A 592 -3.88 27.16 -33.25
CA ALA A 592 -4.18 26.06 -34.15
C ALA A 592 -5.61 26.11 -34.71
N ALA A 593 -5.80 25.50 -35.88
CA ALA A 593 -7.08 25.17 -36.49
C ALA A 593 -7.44 23.74 -36.05
N LEU A 594 -8.14 23.63 -34.93
CA LEU A 594 -8.38 22.37 -34.24
C LEU A 594 -9.41 21.55 -35.00
N ASP A 595 -8.98 20.38 -35.49
CA ASP A 595 -9.89 19.38 -36.03
C ASP A 595 -10.72 18.73 -34.92
N VAL A 596 -11.96 18.34 -35.22
CA VAL A 596 -12.86 17.70 -34.25
C VAL A 596 -12.23 16.46 -33.63
N PHE A 597 -11.48 15.66 -34.42
CA PHE A 597 -10.80 14.48 -33.91
C PHE A 597 -9.76 14.83 -32.85
N ASN A 598 -9.09 15.98 -32.99
CA ASN A 598 -8.13 16.48 -32.01
C ASN A 598 -8.86 17.03 -30.79
N ILE A 599 -9.92 17.82 -30.97
CA ILE A 599 -10.71 18.39 -29.86
C ILE A 599 -11.21 17.30 -28.92
N VAL A 600 -11.83 16.25 -29.44
CA VAL A 600 -12.39 15.20 -28.58
C VAL A 600 -11.33 14.28 -27.96
N SER A 601 -10.08 14.39 -28.43
CA SER A 601 -8.93 13.64 -27.88
C SER A 601 -8.04 14.51 -26.97
N THR A 602 -8.29 15.82 -26.87
CA THR A 602 -7.53 16.75 -26.01
C THR A 602 -8.41 17.26 -24.86
N PRO A 603 -7.95 17.19 -23.60
CA PRO A 603 -8.79 17.52 -22.44
C PRO A 603 -9.05 19.02 -22.29
N SER A 604 -8.15 19.86 -22.81
CA SER A 604 -8.26 21.31 -22.67
C SER A 604 -7.46 22.06 -23.72
N VAL A 605 -7.89 23.29 -24.01
CA VAL A 605 -7.22 24.21 -24.94
C VAL A 605 -7.18 25.62 -24.34
N VAL A 606 -6.19 26.42 -24.73
CA VAL A 606 -6.02 27.78 -24.23
C VAL A 606 -6.61 28.77 -25.23
N SER A 607 -7.52 29.63 -24.77
CA SER A 607 -8.13 30.69 -25.58
C SER A 607 -7.23 31.93 -25.67
N LEU A 608 -7.58 32.85 -26.57
CA LEU A 608 -6.90 34.14 -26.73
C LEU A 608 -7.05 35.05 -25.50
N ALA A 609 -8.03 34.79 -24.63
CA ALA A 609 -8.17 35.41 -23.31
C ALA A 609 -7.25 34.77 -22.25
N ASN A 610 -6.30 33.92 -22.66
CA ASN A 610 -5.41 33.15 -21.80
C ASN A 610 -6.17 32.32 -20.74
N GLN A 611 -7.35 31.82 -21.11
CA GLN A 611 -8.15 30.94 -20.25
C GLN A 611 -8.07 29.52 -20.74
N VAL A 612 -8.09 28.57 -19.80
CA VAL A 612 -8.17 27.14 -20.10
C VAL A 612 -9.65 26.78 -20.34
N LEU A 613 -9.97 26.40 -21.57
CA LEU A 613 -11.27 25.83 -21.94
C LEU A 613 -11.20 24.31 -21.80
N THR A 614 -12.02 23.76 -20.91
CA THR A 614 -12.16 22.31 -20.75
C THR A 614 -13.01 21.72 -21.87
N ILE A 615 -12.59 20.60 -22.42
CA ILE A 615 -13.34 19.85 -23.43
C ILE A 615 -13.79 18.53 -22.79
N ASN A 616 -15.11 18.33 -22.73
CA ASN A 616 -15.72 17.12 -22.20
C ASN A 616 -16.61 16.48 -23.27
N VAL A 617 -16.74 15.15 -23.19
CA VAL A 617 -17.68 14.38 -24.02
C VAL A 617 -18.61 13.63 -23.08
N THR A 618 -19.91 13.77 -23.28
CA THR A 618 -20.93 13.05 -22.49
C THR A 618 -21.03 11.58 -22.90
N ASP A 619 -21.70 10.74 -22.10
CA ASP A 619 -21.87 9.31 -22.40
C ASP A 619 -22.62 9.04 -23.72
N ASN A 620 -23.46 9.97 -24.18
CA ASN A 620 -24.16 9.92 -25.46
C ASN A 620 -23.41 10.65 -26.60
N GLY A 621 -22.14 11.02 -26.38
CA GLY A 621 -21.24 11.55 -27.40
C GLY A 621 -21.34 13.05 -27.69
N GLN A 622 -22.06 13.83 -26.86
CA GLN A 622 -22.18 15.27 -27.02
C GLN A 622 -20.86 15.95 -26.62
N ILE A 623 -20.33 16.78 -27.52
CA ILE A 623 -19.10 17.54 -27.28
C ILE A 623 -19.46 18.81 -26.52
N LEU A 624 -18.82 19.02 -25.37
CA LEU A 624 -18.97 20.19 -24.52
C LEU A 624 -17.65 20.95 -24.46
N VAL A 625 -17.68 22.26 -24.73
CA VAL A 625 -16.54 23.17 -24.59
C VAL A 625 -16.89 24.19 -23.52
N GLY A 626 -16.10 24.25 -22.44
CA GLY A 626 -16.38 25.13 -21.30
C GLY A 626 -17.77 24.93 -20.67
N GLY A 627 -18.36 23.74 -20.85
CA GLY A 627 -19.72 23.40 -20.40
C GLY A 627 -20.85 23.73 -21.39
N ALA A 628 -20.56 24.39 -22.51
CA ALA A 628 -21.53 24.65 -23.57
C ALA A 628 -21.46 23.57 -24.65
N ALA A 629 -22.60 23.17 -25.23
CA ALA A 629 -22.64 22.11 -26.23
C ALA A 629 -22.32 22.62 -27.64
N VAL A 630 -21.63 21.78 -28.39
CA VAL A 630 -21.34 21.99 -29.81
C VAL A 630 -22.51 21.48 -30.65
N LEU A 631 -23.10 22.39 -31.43
CA LEU A 631 -24.23 22.14 -32.32
C LEU A 631 -23.81 21.77 -33.75
N GLU A 632 -22.70 22.36 -34.21
CA GLU A 632 -22.04 21.97 -35.47
C GLU A 632 -20.53 22.08 -35.26
N ALA A 633 -19.81 21.03 -35.58
CA ALA A 633 -18.38 20.92 -35.32
C ALA A 633 -17.55 21.10 -36.59
N ALA A 634 -16.40 21.78 -36.44
CA ALA A 634 -15.33 21.79 -37.43
C ALA A 634 -15.73 22.25 -38.85
N VAL A 635 -16.56 23.30 -38.94
CA VAL A 635 -16.86 23.97 -40.21
C VAL A 635 -15.58 24.60 -40.73
N GLU A 636 -15.18 24.22 -41.94
CA GLU A 636 -13.89 24.58 -42.53
C GLU A 636 -13.97 25.96 -43.19
N ALA A 637 -12.99 26.81 -42.87
CA ALA A 637 -12.80 28.14 -43.42
C ALA A 637 -11.37 28.26 -43.97
N LYS A 638 -11.14 29.23 -44.86
CA LYS A 638 -9.82 29.51 -45.44
C LYS A 638 -8.71 29.71 -44.41
N ASN A 639 -9.03 30.36 -43.30
CA ASN A 639 -8.10 30.70 -42.22
C ASN A 639 -8.42 29.95 -40.91
N GLY A 640 -9.19 28.85 -40.93
CA GLY A 640 -9.44 28.16 -39.67
C GLY A 640 -10.62 27.24 -39.62
N ARG A 641 -11.13 27.04 -38.40
CA ARG A 641 -12.29 26.20 -38.12
C ARG A 641 -13.27 26.87 -37.19
N LEU A 642 -14.54 26.64 -37.47
CA LEU A 642 -15.66 27.19 -36.71
C LEU A 642 -16.42 26.05 -36.01
N TYR A 643 -16.75 26.28 -34.75
CA TYR A 643 -17.59 25.42 -33.92
C TYR A 643 -18.79 26.22 -33.49
N VAL A 644 -19.97 25.81 -33.93
CA VAL A 644 -21.23 26.46 -33.58
C VAL A 644 -21.67 25.95 -32.21
N MET A 645 -21.97 26.84 -31.28
CA MET A 645 -22.31 26.46 -29.90
C MET A 645 -23.66 27.01 -29.42
N ASP A 646 -24.25 26.34 -28.44
CA ASP A 646 -25.51 26.72 -27.79
C ASP A 646 -25.34 27.60 -26.54
N GLY A 647 -24.11 27.87 -26.12
CA GLY A 647 -23.78 28.62 -24.92
C GLY A 647 -22.64 29.62 -25.12
N VAL A 648 -22.59 30.64 -24.25
CA VAL A 648 -21.55 31.67 -24.25
C VAL A 648 -20.44 31.33 -23.24
N LEU A 649 -19.20 31.26 -23.70
CA LEU A 649 -18.00 30.99 -22.91
C LEU A 649 -17.58 32.22 -22.10
N VAL A 650 -18.16 32.39 -20.92
CA VAL A 650 -17.82 33.50 -20.02
C VAL A 650 -16.55 33.17 -19.22
N PRO A 651 -15.42 33.88 -19.45
CA PRO A 651 -14.17 33.62 -18.75
C PRO A 651 -14.26 33.98 -17.26
N ALA A 652 -13.47 33.32 -16.42
CA ALA A 652 -13.45 33.60 -14.98
C ALA A 652 -12.91 35.01 -14.68
N SER A 653 -12.02 35.54 -15.54
CA SER A 653 -11.39 36.86 -15.42
C SER A 653 -12.36 38.04 -15.40
N ILE A 654 -13.57 37.87 -15.94
CA ILE A 654 -14.58 38.95 -16.01
C ILE A 654 -15.75 38.77 -15.04
N ARG A 655 -15.71 37.74 -14.18
CA ARG A 655 -16.76 37.50 -13.19
C ARG A 655 -16.50 38.34 -11.92
N PRO A 656 -17.54 38.96 -11.32
CA PRO A 656 -18.92 39.08 -11.82
C PRO A 656 -19.04 40.04 -13.02
N LEU A 657 -19.97 39.75 -13.95
CA LEU A 657 -20.12 40.55 -15.18
C LEU A 657 -20.65 41.95 -14.89
N LEU A 658 -21.73 42.04 -14.12
CA LEU A 658 -22.30 43.32 -13.72
C LEU A 658 -21.46 43.97 -12.62
N PRO A 659 -21.32 45.31 -12.64
CA PRO A 659 -20.71 46.03 -11.55
C PRO A 659 -21.62 45.96 -10.32
N HIS A 660 -21.03 45.81 -9.13
CA HIS A 660 -21.76 45.97 -7.88
C HIS A 660 -22.04 47.46 -7.62
N ARG A 661 -23.12 48.00 -8.21
CA ARG A 661 -23.61 49.35 -7.89
C ARG A 661 -25.05 49.29 -7.39
N CYS A 662 -25.33 50.00 -6.30
CA CYS A 662 -26.65 50.13 -5.66
C CYS A 662 -27.31 51.47 -5.99
N ASP A 663 -26.92 52.12 -7.09
CA ASP A 663 -27.28 53.51 -7.36
C ASP A 663 -28.62 53.53 -8.13
N VAL A 664 -29.73 53.60 -7.38
CA VAL A 664 -31.07 53.86 -7.96
C VAL A 664 -31.12 55.32 -8.40
N THR A 665 -31.20 55.58 -9.69
CA THR A 665 -31.37 56.94 -10.23
C THR A 665 -32.86 57.33 -10.22
N GLU A 666 -33.31 57.99 -9.14
CA GLU A 666 -34.58 58.73 -9.17
C GLU A 666 -34.40 60.05 -9.94
N SER A 667 -34.98 60.14 -11.13
CA SER A 667 -35.13 61.40 -11.85
C SER A 667 -36.30 62.21 -11.27
N ARG A 668 -36.03 63.20 -10.40
CA ARG A 668 -37.02 64.22 -10.02
C ARG A 668 -37.01 65.38 -11.03
N ILE A 669 -38.10 65.52 -11.78
CA ILE A 669 -38.39 66.72 -12.57
C ILE A 669 -38.82 67.82 -11.60
N ILE A 670 -37.96 68.82 -11.36
CA ILE A 670 -38.33 70.00 -10.58
C ILE A 670 -39.10 70.96 -11.50
N LYS A 671 -40.43 71.02 -11.36
CA LYS A 671 -41.24 72.14 -11.86
C LYS A 671 -41.13 73.29 -10.86
N VAL A 672 -40.56 74.40 -11.28
CA VAL A 672 -40.56 75.66 -10.52
C VAL A 672 -41.94 76.30 -10.68
N GLY A 673 -42.67 76.41 -9.56
CA GLY A 673 -43.94 77.13 -9.45
C GLY A 673 -43.95 77.95 -8.16
N SER A 674 -44.25 79.23 -8.30
CA SER A 674 -44.21 80.28 -7.28
C SER A 674 -45.41 80.27 -6.32
N SER A 675 -45.26 81.03 -5.23
CA SER A 675 -46.29 81.62 -4.33
C SER A 675 -46.47 81.04 -2.90
N SER A 676 -45.78 81.71 -1.96
CA SER A 676 -46.27 82.41 -0.75
C SER A 676 -47.03 81.74 0.43
N ILE A 677 -46.34 81.73 1.60
CA ILE A 677 -46.67 82.23 2.99
C ILE A 677 -47.84 81.62 3.81
N CYS A 678 -47.57 81.00 4.99
CA CYS A 678 -47.94 81.48 6.36
C CYS A 678 -47.78 80.45 7.52
N TRP A 679 -47.06 80.90 8.57
CA TRP A 679 -47.11 80.67 10.04
C TRP A 679 -47.00 79.29 10.75
N SER A 680 -46.01 79.24 11.66
CA SER A 680 -45.89 78.44 12.92
C SER A 680 -46.45 79.27 14.12
N PRO A 681 -46.49 78.85 15.42
CA PRO A 681 -45.86 77.69 16.10
C PRO A 681 -46.70 76.99 17.22
N GLY A 682 -46.22 75.87 17.79
CA GLY A 682 -46.75 75.31 19.06
C GLY A 682 -46.21 73.94 19.46
N SER A 683 -45.49 73.87 20.58
CA SER A 683 -44.77 72.74 21.17
C SER A 683 -45.61 71.80 22.08
N ARG A 684 -45.33 70.48 22.10
CA ARG A 684 -44.87 69.69 23.28
C ARG A 684 -44.88 68.16 23.04
N GLN A 685 -43.74 67.56 23.42
CA GLN A 685 -43.42 66.22 23.96
C GLN A 685 -44.31 64.99 23.64
N VAL A 686 -43.66 63.88 23.23
CA VAL A 686 -43.49 62.60 23.98
C VAL A 686 -42.61 61.63 23.15
N SER A 687 -41.73 60.89 23.81
CA SER A 687 -40.91 59.76 23.31
C SER A 687 -41.23 58.51 24.15
N PRO A 688 -40.63 57.31 23.92
CA PRO A 688 -40.60 56.42 22.77
C PRO A 688 -41.22 55.03 23.14
N PRO A 689 -41.04 53.93 22.38
CA PRO A 689 -39.91 53.05 22.73
C PRO A 689 -39.20 52.34 21.56
N ALA A 690 -37.99 51.88 21.88
CA ALA A 690 -37.02 51.13 21.09
C ALA A 690 -37.38 49.63 20.93
N PRO A 691 -36.75 48.90 19.99
CA PRO A 691 -36.96 47.47 19.75
C PRO A 691 -36.07 46.58 20.65
N PRO A 692 -36.45 45.32 20.93
CA PRO A 692 -35.57 44.40 21.65
C PRO A 692 -34.64 43.61 20.72
N ALA A 693 -33.47 43.29 21.26
CA ALA A 693 -32.38 42.55 20.64
C ALA A 693 -32.43 41.03 20.91
N SER A 694 -31.87 40.31 19.93
CA SER A 694 -31.21 38.99 19.89
C SER A 694 -31.06 38.07 21.11
N ALA A 695 -31.38 36.78 20.84
CA ALA A 695 -30.61 35.53 21.04
C ALA A 695 -30.47 34.94 22.48
N THR A 696 -30.68 33.64 22.75
CA THR A 696 -29.86 32.50 22.28
C THR A 696 -30.39 31.14 22.83
N THR A 697 -30.30 30.11 21.99
CA THR A 697 -29.94 28.68 22.21
C THR A 697 -30.62 27.79 23.27
N SER A 698 -31.06 26.61 22.81
CA SER A 698 -30.36 25.34 23.09
C SER A 698 -30.67 24.26 22.04
N ALA A 699 -29.60 23.60 21.62
CA ALA A 699 -29.55 22.44 20.73
C ALA A 699 -29.95 21.14 21.47
N VAL A 700 -30.27 20.07 20.73
CA VAL A 700 -29.63 18.74 20.87
C VAL A 700 -29.75 18.00 19.53
N LEU A 701 -28.58 17.52 19.07
CA LEU A 701 -28.31 16.61 17.96
C LEU A 701 -28.73 15.16 18.27
N LEU A 702 -29.12 14.41 17.23
CA LEU A 702 -28.21 13.51 16.51
C LEU A 702 -28.77 13.19 15.12
#